data_AF-Q7MQ77-F1
#
_entry.id   AF-Q7MQ77-F1
#
_cell.length_a   1.000
_cell.length_b   1.000
_cell.length_c   1.000
_cell.angle_alpha   90.00
_cell.angle_beta   90.00
_cell.angle_gamma   90.00
#
_symmetry.space_group_name_H-M   'P 1'
#
loop_
_entity.id
_entity.type
_entity.pdbx_description
1 polymer ?
#
loop_
_entity_poly.entity_id
_entity_poly.type
_entity_poly.pdbx_seq_one_letter_code
_entity_poly.pdbx_strand_id
1 'polypeptide(L)'
;MAKSRLAASRNKKKLITQPKAKDNVTSLDLSFKLHRKENAYGYQFNLLDWCHEQCDPQRPLVKPSRLKIMQKLRYWVDQEKKNNSSEGSIFARLSILKQYLVFCDFKKNSPFCQAGYLSYVGNAGELWRLVHEGCEQKKYSFQYYDGEEAGILESTACRRKMFLDNLLSVLGVDISEWQATLKPFSTMKDEPSTQPYISSEWYGLVRRTQLFFFSLATQLIALKEENPEVLPPRCLEGIVVDRVNGCDITIELGGGDVKDGAGSPFNQCMAAAYTLFAYYTAFNDTPIKEVRHPIKVVVSKVENRTSKTAQVRAYKGRASKDVKALFSGTEENLHPEASEKSAGFIVANINKRDSVGKADGITFLQTFELLSKTFSDDPFDTLIYCLNSQGEKAKTDLAQALVALSRNLNLLSSDRGELADHLVKTYTDIVENQKMTTFNWVQREDNAWVMDRQVIELGKIVVTQRAIPIAYAAISCMTDVSLRNVLMPLRYSDKDIDGNITISFKYLDGSKGDFTVDSKYRRFLQLVERYAATRNPIPGITRVGLSNRRSGGTKPPFLLPLGKQNHTYQWSEGKVPISSYLLNLCGIDHGDYFLNINSSRIRVTHSDLEYKPEERGLTAQKILQHSIETADRRYRNGHPVSNSKQISQGMMVLSHIAAGKTRNEAIETVEQELKIPVLEYEIWKKRNRPTNPNGVDCDGKVDLSSEKDWHYAARKFAEEKGIIEEGQDITCYQYDLCPFCKSAKLVDDPYAIYKLLSFLDALSEGIDQYPERASIIQSKIERFQVHLDDVPLETIEQAEDLFEEKGRYLLFNSLSSVTQYL
;
A
#
# COMPACT_ATOMS: atom_id res chain seq x y z
N MET A 1 23.32 13.95 -25.08
CA MET A 1 24.59 14.66 -25.36
C MET A 1 24.73 15.84 -24.41
N ALA A 2 25.77 15.84 -23.57
CA ALA A 2 26.09 16.93 -22.65
C ALA A 2 26.65 18.12 -23.45
N LYS A 3 26.05 19.32 -23.30
CA LYS A 3 26.64 20.55 -23.86
C LYS A 3 27.58 21.18 -22.83
N SER A 4 28.84 21.28 -23.25
CA SER A 4 29.98 21.86 -22.55
C SER A 4 29.73 23.29 -22.07
N ARG A 5 30.22 23.60 -20.86
CA ARG A 5 30.45 24.97 -20.38
C ARG A 5 31.74 25.45 -21.04
N LEU A 6 31.65 26.32 -22.05
CA LEU A 6 32.67 27.28 -22.54
C LEU A 6 32.39 27.61 -24.01
N ALA A 7 31.50 28.57 -24.26
CA ALA A 7 31.42 29.30 -25.52
C ALA A 7 30.86 30.70 -25.24
N ALA A 8 31.74 31.59 -24.79
CA ALA A 8 31.45 33.02 -24.71
C ALA A 8 31.41 33.60 -26.13
N SER A 9 30.23 33.89 -26.64
CA SER A 9 30.09 34.70 -27.85
C SER A 9 30.25 36.18 -27.52
N ARG A 10 31.43 36.71 -27.85
CA ARG A 10 31.66 38.14 -28.04
C ARG A 10 30.86 38.58 -29.27
N ASN A 11 29.89 39.48 -29.09
CA ASN A 11 29.59 40.47 -30.12
C ASN A 11 29.02 41.76 -29.52
N LYS A 12 29.80 42.83 -29.66
CA LYS A 12 29.46 44.22 -29.38
C LYS A 12 28.48 44.72 -30.44
N LYS A 13 27.43 45.41 -30.02
CA LYS A 13 26.96 46.66 -30.65
C LYS A 13 26.23 47.50 -29.58
N LYS A 14 26.88 48.58 -29.16
CA LYS A 14 26.30 49.64 -28.33
C LYS A 14 25.26 50.37 -29.17
N LEU A 15 24.02 50.46 -28.69
CA LEU A 15 23.12 51.55 -29.04
C LEU A 15 23.19 52.58 -27.91
N ILE A 16 23.62 53.79 -28.25
CA ILE A 16 23.57 54.95 -27.38
C ILE A 16 22.13 55.45 -27.44
N THR A 17 21.42 55.44 -26.31
CA THR A 17 20.12 56.09 -26.17
C THR A 17 20.18 57.05 -24.99
N GLN A 18 19.68 58.26 -25.23
CA GLN A 18 19.82 59.47 -24.41
C GLN A 18 19.28 59.33 -22.97
N PRO A 19 19.76 60.15 -22.02
CA PRO A 19 19.37 60.07 -20.62
C PRO A 19 17.94 60.62 -20.45
N LYS A 20 16.99 59.74 -20.13
CA LYS A 20 15.69 60.15 -19.60
C LYS A 20 15.76 60.25 -18.07
N ALA A 21 15.14 61.29 -17.56
CA ALA A 21 15.19 61.75 -16.18
C ALA A 21 14.93 60.63 -15.14
N LYS A 22 15.70 60.68 -14.05
CA LYS A 22 15.52 59.85 -12.86
C LYS A 22 14.26 60.30 -12.11
N ASP A 23 13.12 59.71 -12.44
CA ASP A 23 12.08 59.48 -11.43
C ASP A 23 12.47 58.23 -10.64
N ASN A 24 13.34 58.42 -9.65
CA ASN A 24 13.73 57.39 -8.69
C ASN A 24 12.59 57.15 -7.69
N VAL A 25 11.50 56.53 -8.15
CA VAL A 25 10.69 55.66 -7.29
C VAL A 25 10.72 54.30 -7.96
N THR A 26 11.76 53.51 -7.66
CA THR A 26 11.75 52.10 -7.98
C THR A 26 10.59 51.52 -7.20
N SER A 27 9.49 51.17 -7.89
CA SER A 27 8.41 50.38 -7.32
C SER A 27 9.05 49.21 -6.56
N LEU A 28 8.86 49.17 -5.25
CA LEU A 28 9.52 48.22 -4.34
C LEU A 28 8.73 46.91 -4.39
N ASP A 29 8.61 46.33 -5.58
CA ASP A 29 7.85 45.11 -5.81
C ASP A 29 8.62 43.90 -5.27
N LEU A 30 8.27 43.49 -4.05
CA LEU A 30 8.75 42.25 -3.43
C LEU A 30 7.76 41.10 -3.64
N SER A 31 6.82 41.24 -4.56
CA SER A 31 5.86 40.20 -4.87
C SER A 31 6.43 39.19 -5.84
N PHE A 32 6.01 37.93 -5.70
CA PHE A 32 6.29 36.89 -6.68
C PHE A 32 5.28 35.76 -6.56
N LYS A 33 5.16 34.95 -7.61
CA LYS A 33 4.35 33.74 -7.60
C LYS A 33 5.22 32.50 -7.60
N LEU A 34 4.82 31.50 -6.83
CA LEU A 34 5.36 30.14 -6.87
C LEU A 34 4.23 29.16 -7.20
N HIS A 35 4.44 28.29 -8.17
CA HIS A 35 3.52 27.24 -8.54
C HIS A 35 3.93 25.95 -7.84
N ARG A 36 3.08 25.49 -6.93
CA ARG A 36 3.19 24.15 -6.36
C ARG A 36 2.49 23.17 -7.29
N LYS A 37 2.97 21.93 -7.37
CA LYS A 37 2.36 20.87 -8.20
C LYS A 37 0.85 20.68 -7.93
N GLU A 38 0.41 20.97 -6.71
CA GLU A 38 -0.96 20.79 -6.21
C GLU A 38 -1.87 22.03 -6.42
N ASN A 39 -1.35 23.18 -6.85
CA ASN A 39 -2.15 24.41 -6.99
C ASN A 39 -1.87 25.12 -8.34
N ALA A 40 -2.83 25.02 -9.26
CA ALA A 40 -2.74 25.58 -10.60
C ALA A 40 -2.65 27.12 -10.62
N TYR A 41 -3.24 27.80 -9.64
CA TYR A 41 -3.28 29.26 -9.55
C TYR A 41 -1.98 29.88 -9.00
N GLY A 42 -1.11 29.05 -8.41
CA GLY A 42 0.11 29.49 -7.75
C GLY A 42 -0.15 30.24 -6.43
N TYR A 43 0.83 30.19 -5.53
CA TYR A 43 0.84 30.98 -4.31
C TYR A 43 1.48 32.33 -4.61
N GLN A 44 0.73 33.39 -4.39
CA GLN A 44 1.25 34.75 -4.43
C GLN A 44 1.87 35.08 -3.08
N PHE A 45 3.13 35.47 -3.12
CA PHE A 45 3.87 35.99 -1.97
C PHE A 45 4.05 37.49 -2.16
N ASN A 46 3.86 38.24 -1.07
CA ASN A 46 4.30 39.61 -0.95
C ASN A 46 5.18 39.72 0.31
N LEU A 47 6.48 39.89 0.13
CA LEU A 47 7.40 39.97 1.28
C LEU A 47 7.31 41.32 2.01
N LEU A 48 6.59 42.31 1.48
CA LEU A 48 6.28 43.52 2.23
C LEU A 48 5.39 43.19 3.44
N ASP A 49 4.45 42.26 3.28
CA ASP A 49 3.57 41.80 4.37
C ASP A 49 4.40 41.23 5.54
N TRP A 50 5.57 40.66 5.25
CA TRP A 50 6.45 40.05 6.25
C TRP A 50 7.24 41.09 7.08
N CYS A 51 7.14 42.36 6.70
CA CYS A 51 7.66 43.49 7.49
C CYS A 51 6.71 43.90 8.63
N HIS A 52 5.47 43.40 8.62
CA HIS A 52 4.50 43.60 9.69
C HIS A 52 4.62 42.51 10.76
N GLU A 53 4.16 42.80 11.97
CA GLU A 53 4.12 41.84 13.08
C GLU A 53 3.35 40.59 12.64
N GLN A 54 3.91 39.41 12.95
CA GLN A 54 3.36 38.12 12.54
C GLN A 54 3.15 37.98 11.03
N CYS A 55 3.85 38.79 10.22
CA CYS A 55 3.74 38.83 8.78
C CYS A 55 2.30 39.08 8.26
N ASP A 56 1.50 39.81 9.04
CA ASP A 56 0.12 40.16 8.74
C ASP A 56 0.03 41.66 8.39
N PRO A 57 -0.35 42.04 7.15
CA PRO A 57 -0.41 43.44 6.73
C PRO A 57 -1.43 44.28 7.53
N GLN A 58 -2.38 43.64 8.24
CA GLN A 58 -3.31 44.33 9.14
C GLN A 58 -2.66 44.80 10.45
N ARG A 59 -1.48 44.25 10.79
CA ARG A 59 -0.75 44.56 12.03
C ARG A 59 0.28 45.68 11.83
N PRO A 60 0.80 46.30 12.90
CA PRO A 60 1.84 47.32 12.79
C PRO A 60 3.15 46.80 12.17
N LEU A 61 3.95 47.72 11.62
CA LEU A 61 5.30 47.42 11.16
C LEU A 61 6.22 47.07 12.33
N VAL A 62 7.00 46.00 12.17
CA VAL A 62 7.97 45.55 13.18
C VAL A 62 9.09 46.58 13.33
N LYS A 63 9.51 46.83 14.58
CA LYS A 63 10.68 47.63 14.93
C LYS A 63 11.74 46.74 15.59
N PRO A 64 12.97 46.66 15.05
CA PRO A 64 13.49 47.32 13.85
C PRO A 64 12.91 46.76 12.54
N SER A 65 12.89 47.59 11.50
CA SER A 65 12.31 47.22 10.20
C SER A 65 13.04 46.04 9.56
N ARG A 66 12.25 45.08 9.04
CA ARG A 66 12.74 43.89 8.32
C ARG A 66 12.97 44.13 6.82
N LEU A 67 12.70 45.33 6.31
CA LEU A 67 12.64 45.60 4.87
C LEU A 67 13.91 45.21 4.12
N LYS A 68 15.09 45.60 4.64
CA LYS A 68 16.38 45.25 4.02
C LYS A 68 16.61 43.74 3.95
N ILE A 69 16.11 43.00 4.94
CA ILE A 69 16.22 41.53 4.98
C ILE A 69 15.26 40.91 3.95
N MET A 70 14.02 41.40 3.86
CA MET A 70 13.05 40.93 2.86
C MET A 70 13.51 41.20 1.42
N GLN A 71 14.23 42.29 1.18
CA GLN A 71 14.88 42.55 -0.12
C GLN A 71 15.95 41.49 -0.47
N LYS A 72 16.79 41.09 0.50
CA LYS A 72 17.75 39.99 0.29
C LYS A 72 17.04 38.66 0.03
N LEU A 73 15.96 38.39 0.75
CA LEU A 73 15.15 37.18 0.54
C LEU A 73 14.57 37.15 -0.87
N ARG A 74 14.06 38.27 -1.38
CA ARG A 74 13.56 38.40 -2.76
C ARG A 74 14.64 38.04 -3.77
N TYR A 75 15.85 38.58 -3.58
CA TYR A 75 17.00 38.27 -4.44
C TYR A 75 17.34 36.78 -4.42
N TRP A 76 17.35 36.14 -3.24
CA TRP A 76 17.56 34.69 -3.13
C TRP A 76 16.52 33.89 -3.91
N VAL A 77 15.24 34.25 -3.82
CA VAL A 77 14.17 33.60 -4.61
C VAL A 77 14.45 33.71 -6.12
N ASP A 78 14.88 34.89 -6.59
CA ASP A 78 15.22 35.07 -8.02
C ASP A 78 16.42 34.23 -8.45
N GLN A 79 17.43 34.07 -7.58
CA GLN A 79 18.58 33.22 -7.87
C GLN A 79 18.21 31.74 -7.90
N GLU A 80 17.41 31.26 -6.94
CA GLU A 80 16.95 29.87 -6.94
C GLU A 80 16.12 29.53 -8.18
N LYS A 81 15.27 30.47 -8.65
CA LYS A 81 14.55 30.32 -9.91
C LYS A 81 15.50 30.23 -11.10
N LYS A 82 16.54 31.08 -11.17
CA LYS A 82 17.57 31.01 -12.22
C LYS A 82 18.36 29.71 -12.19
N ASN A 83 18.56 29.13 -11.02
CA ASN A 83 19.24 27.85 -10.82
C ASN A 83 18.35 26.64 -11.14
N ASN A 84 17.10 26.84 -11.60
CA ASN A 84 16.11 25.80 -11.83
C ASN A 84 15.81 24.95 -10.57
N SER A 85 15.93 25.53 -9.38
CA SER A 85 15.47 24.90 -8.14
C SER A 85 13.95 24.67 -8.20
N SER A 86 13.50 23.56 -7.61
CA SER A 86 12.06 23.27 -7.54
C SER A 86 11.30 24.37 -6.77
N GLU A 87 10.28 24.96 -7.38
CA GLU A 87 9.44 25.99 -6.73
C GLU A 87 8.80 25.48 -5.43
N GLY A 88 8.50 24.19 -5.34
CA GLY A 88 8.02 23.55 -4.11
C GLY A 88 9.07 23.54 -2.99
N SER A 89 10.36 23.39 -3.33
CA SER A 89 11.45 23.51 -2.35
C SER A 89 11.63 24.94 -1.88
N ILE A 90 11.49 25.92 -2.79
CA ILE A 90 11.53 27.34 -2.43
C ILE A 90 10.37 27.66 -1.46
N PHE A 91 9.16 27.22 -1.81
CA PHE A 91 7.96 27.37 -0.97
C PHE A 91 8.14 26.78 0.44
N ALA A 92 8.67 25.55 0.54
CA ALA A 92 8.87 24.89 1.83
C ALA A 92 9.83 25.68 2.73
N ARG A 93 10.96 26.16 2.17
CA ARG A 93 11.93 26.98 2.91
C ARG A 93 11.31 28.31 3.37
N LEU A 94 10.59 29.00 2.47
CA LEU A 94 9.88 30.24 2.79
C LEU A 94 8.83 30.04 3.89
N SER A 95 8.09 28.93 3.86
CA SER A 95 7.08 28.61 4.86
C SER A 95 7.71 28.42 6.26
N ILE A 96 8.86 27.74 6.33
CA ILE A 96 9.60 27.58 7.59
C ILE A 96 10.12 28.92 8.12
N LEU A 97 10.65 29.78 7.25
CA LEU A 97 11.08 31.11 7.67
C LEU A 97 9.91 31.95 8.17
N LYS A 98 8.76 31.95 7.47
CA LYS A 98 7.56 32.67 7.91
C LYS A 98 7.10 32.18 9.29
N GLN A 99 7.06 30.87 9.51
CA GLN A 99 6.70 30.29 10.81
C GLN A 99 7.63 30.77 11.94
N TYR A 100 8.94 30.79 11.68
CA TYR A 100 9.94 31.30 12.62
C TYR A 100 9.77 32.80 12.92
N LEU A 101 9.50 33.62 11.90
CA LEU A 101 9.27 35.07 12.09
C LEU A 101 8.05 35.35 12.97
N VAL A 102 6.93 34.65 12.71
CA VAL A 102 5.70 34.76 13.50
C VAL A 102 5.93 34.31 14.94
N PHE A 103 6.62 33.19 15.14
CA PHE A 103 6.98 32.71 16.48
C PHE A 103 7.80 33.74 17.25
N CYS A 104 8.83 34.33 16.62
CA CYS A 104 9.66 35.35 17.25
C CYS A 104 8.86 36.60 17.62
N ASP A 105 7.97 37.06 16.73
CA ASP A 105 7.07 38.19 17.02
C ASP A 105 6.16 37.89 18.21
N PHE A 106 5.56 36.70 18.25
CA PHE A 106 4.71 36.27 19.35
C PHE A 106 5.47 36.23 20.69
N LYS A 107 6.70 35.72 20.69
CA LYS A 107 7.58 35.69 21.88
C LYS A 107 8.27 37.03 22.17
N LYS A 108 8.02 38.08 21.36
CA LYS A 108 8.65 39.41 21.46
C LYS A 108 10.19 39.36 21.39
N ASN A 109 10.73 38.40 20.64
CA ASN A 109 12.15 38.26 20.38
C ASN A 109 12.50 38.75 18.97
N SER A 110 13.68 39.34 18.79
CA SER A 110 14.15 39.68 17.44
C SER A 110 14.59 38.41 16.69
N PRO A 111 14.01 38.09 15.51
CA PRO A 111 14.31 36.85 14.79
C PRO A 111 15.73 36.79 14.21
N PHE A 112 16.44 37.90 14.13
CA PHE A 112 17.77 37.96 13.50
C PHE A 112 18.89 38.18 14.52
N CYS A 113 18.69 37.70 15.75
CA CYS A 113 19.69 37.75 16.82
C CYS A 113 19.81 36.39 17.52
N GLN A 114 20.87 36.22 18.33
CA GLN A 114 21.14 34.99 19.06
C GLN A 114 19.96 34.58 19.96
N ALA A 115 19.36 35.53 20.69
CA ALA A 115 18.23 35.24 21.57
C ALA A 115 17.00 34.70 20.82
N GLY A 116 16.66 35.30 19.67
CA GLY A 116 15.56 34.80 18.82
C GLY A 116 15.85 33.41 18.27
N TYR A 117 17.04 33.20 17.73
CA TYR A 117 17.44 31.91 17.18
C TYR A 117 17.41 30.80 18.23
N LEU A 118 18.04 31.04 19.39
CA LEU A 118 18.08 30.07 20.49
C LEU A 118 16.71 29.83 21.13
N SER A 119 15.81 30.81 21.14
CA SER A 119 14.44 30.60 21.61
C SER A 119 13.63 29.62 20.75
N TYR A 120 14.02 29.44 19.48
CA TYR A 120 13.37 28.49 18.58
C TYR A 120 14.14 27.17 18.43
N VAL A 121 15.46 27.25 18.20
CA VAL A 121 16.32 26.10 17.84
C VAL A 121 17.16 25.60 19.03
N GLY A 122 17.28 26.38 20.10
CA GLY A 122 18.13 26.06 21.24
C GLY A 122 17.70 24.80 21.99
N ASN A 123 18.54 24.31 22.91
CA ASN A 123 18.28 23.07 23.66
C ASN A 123 16.99 23.11 24.51
N ALA A 124 16.54 24.30 24.91
CA ALA A 124 15.25 24.56 25.56
C ALA A 124 14.30 25.37 24.65
N GLY A 125 14.56 25.38 23.34
CA GLY A 125 13.82 26.12 22.35
C GLY A 125 12.57 25.39 21.87
N GLU A 126 11.74 26.12 21.11
CA GLU A 126 10.44 25.63 20.63
C GLU A 126 10.50 24.32 19.85
N LEU A 127 11.53 24.10 19.03
CA LEU A 127 11.66 22.86 18.27
C LEU A 127 11.81 21.64 19.18
N TRP A 128 12.58 21.73 20.27
CA TRP A 128 12.69 20.63 21.25
C TRP A 128 11.41 20.46 22.05
N ARG A 129 10.74 21.56 22.44
CA ARG A 129 9.42 21.50 23.08
C ARG A 129 8.42 20.73 22.21
N LEU A 130 8.28 21.10 20.93
CA LEU A 130 7.38 20.41 20.00
C LEU A 130 7.79 18.95 19.76
N VAL A 131 9.08 18.62 19.82
CA VAL A 131 9.55 17.23 19.77
C VAL A 131 9.13 16.45 21.01
N HIS A 132 9.19 17.06 22.19
CA HIS A 132 8.72 16.45 23.44
C HIS A 132 7.21 16.21 23.41
N GLU A 133 6.40 17.19 22.98
CA GLU A 133 4.96 16.99 22.74
C GLU A 133 4.72 15.88 21.71
N GLY A 134 5.62 15.75 20.72
CA GLY A 134 5.54 14.73 19.67
C GLY A 134 5.95 13.32 20.10
N CYS A 135 6.53 13.15 21.29
CA CYS A 135 6.95 11.82 21.78
C CYS A 135 5.76 10.95 22.17
N GLU A 136 4.63 11.55 22.56
CA GLU A 136 3.38 10.86 22.91
C GLU A 136 2.33 10.99 21.79
N GLN A 137 2.75 10.99 20.53
CA GLN A 137 1.81 11.09 19.42
C GLN A 137 0.79 9.94 19.44
N LYS A 138 -0.47 10.32 19.60
CA LYS A 138 -1.60 9.40 19.55
C LYS A 138 -1.87 9.00 18.11
N LYS A 139 -2.23 7.73 17.91
CA LYS A 139 -2.44 7.13 16.58
C LYS A 139 -3.56 7.83 15.82
N TYR A 140 -4.66 8.16 16.50
CA TYR A 140 -5.85 8.73 15.89
C TYR A 140 -6.16 10.13 16.41
N SER A 141 -6.67 11.00 15.54
CA SER A 141 -7.04 12.37 15.91
C SER A 141 -8.11 12.42 17.01
N PHE A 142 -9.03 11.45 17.05
CA PHE A 142 -10.07 11.40 18.09
C PHE A 142 -9.56 11.11 19.51
N GLN A 143 -8.30 10.69 19.66
CA GLN A 143 -7.67 10.43 20.96
C GLN A 143 -7.12 11.71 21.62
N TYR A 144 -6.96 12.80 20.85
CA TYR A 144 -6.53 14.09 21.37
C TYR A 144 -7.67 14.79 22.14
N TYR A 145 -7.32 15.46 23.24
CA TYR A 145 -8.21 16.34 23.97
C TYR A 145 -8.38 17.68 23.22
N ASP A 146 -9.46 18.39 23.55
CA ASP A 146 -9.66 19.73 23.01
C ASP A 146 -8.53 20.67 23.46
N GLY A 147 -7.92 21.38 22.52
CA GLY A 147 -6.77 22.26 22.74
C GLY A 147 -5.40 21.55 22.84
N GLU A 148 -5.34 20.23 22.74
CA GLU A 148 -4.08 19.48 22.81
C GLU A 148 -3.20 19.71 21.56
N GLU A 149 -1.88 19.86 21.75
CA GLU A 149 -0.92 20.17 20.69
C GLU A 149 -0.40 18.90 19.96
N ALA A 150 -0.23 18.96 18.63
CA ALA A 150 0.14 17.79 17.81
C ALA A 150 1.61 17.32 17.92
N GLY A 151 2.48 18.14 18.54
CA GLY A 151 3.93 17.97 18.50
C GLY A 151 4.52 17.82 17.08
N ILE A 152 5.81 17.48 16.98
CA ILE A 152 6.47 17.13 15.72
C ILE A 152 7.51 16.02 15.92
N LEU A 153 7.76 15.23 14.88
CA LEU A 153 8.89 14.30 14.87
C LEU A 153 10.23 15.04 14.96
N GLU A 154 11.22 14.44 15.63
CA GLU A 154 12.58 15.00 15.72
C GLU A 154 13.22 15.19 14.33
N SER A 155 13.00 14.25 13.41
CA SER A 155 13.43 14.39 12.02
C SER A 155 12.78 15.57 11.27
N THR A 156 11.56 15.95 11.66
CA THR A 156 10.88 17.16 11.16
C THR A 156 11.53 18.41 11.74
N ALA A 157 11.83 18.43 13.04
CA ALA A 157 12.57 19.51 13.69
C ALA A 157 13.95 19.72 13.04
N CYS A 158 14.69 18.64 12.80
CA CYS A 158 15.96 18.65 12.07
C CYS A 158 15.83 19.33 10.70
N ARG A 159 14.81 18.96 9.91
CA ARG A 159 14.57 19.55 8.60
C ARG A 159 14.22 21.04 8.69
N ARG A 160 13.38 21.43 9.66
CA ARG A 160 13.03 22.84 9.92
C ARG A 160 14.28 23.65 10.24
N LYS A 161 15.11 23.16 11.17
CA LYS A 161 16.41 23.77 11.51
C LYS A 161 17.29 23.93 10.29
N MET A 162 17.52 22.86 9.51
CA MET A 162 18.36 22.93 8.31
C MET A 162 17.87 23.98 7.29
N PHE A 163 16.57 24.06 7.04
CA PHE A 163 16.03 25.06 6.11
C PHE A 163 16.14 26.48 6.65
N LEU A 164 15.91 26.66 7.95
CA LEU A 164 16.08 27.95 8.62
C LEU A 164 17.53 28.42 8.58
N ASP A 165 18.48 27.56 8.96
CA ASP A 165 19.91 27.86 8.98
C ASP A 165 20.42 28.31 7.60
N ASN A 166 20.04 27.57 6.55
CA ASN A 166 20.39 27.92 5.17
C ASN A 166 19.87 29.31 4.79
N LEU A 167 18.63 29.65 5.16
CA LEU A 167 18.05 30.94 4.84
C LEU A 167 18.68 32.07 5.69
N LEU A 168 18.88 31.87 6.99
CA LEU A 168 19.50 32.88 7.86
C LEU A 168 20.91 33.25 7.39
N SER A 169 21.70 32.25 6.98
CA SER A 169 23.03 32.47 6.39
C SER A 169 22.96 33.35 5.14
N VAL A 170 22.06 33.04 4.19
CA VAL A 170 21.83 33.85 2.98
C VAL A 170 21.38 35.28 3.31
N LEU A 171 20.62 35.47 4.39
CA LEU A 171 20.16 36.78 4.84
C LEU A 171 21.27 37.60 5.53
N GLY A 172 22.44 36.99 5.75
CA GLY A 172 23.61 37.62 6.36
C GLY A 172 23.60 37.56 7.89
N VAL A 173 22.95 36.56 8.47
CA VAL A 173 23.02 36.25 9.91
C VAL A 173 24.03 35.12 10.09
N ASP A 174 25.14 35.40 10.78
CA ASP A 174 26.08 34.36 11.16
C ASP A 174 25.59 33.66 12.43
N ILE A 175 25.31 32.37 12.29
CA ILE A 175 24.78 31.51 13.36
C ILE A 175 25.81 30.48 13.84
N SER A 176 27.02 30.47 13.27
CA SER A 176 28.00 29.40 13.44
C SER A 176 28.40 29.24 14.91
N GLU A 177 28.68 30.35 15.60
CA GLU A 177 29.01 30.35 17.03
C GLU A 177 27.83 29.91 17.91
N TRP A 178 26.60 30.25 17.51
CA TRP A 178 25.40 29.92 18.30
C TRP A 178 25.09 28.42 18.29
N GLN A 179 25.58 27.71 17.28
CA GLN A 179 25.34 26.28 17.10
C GLN A 179 26.30 25.38 17.86
N ALA A 180 27.45 25.90 18.29
CA ALA A 180 28.54 25.09 18.87
C ALA A 180 28.13 24.30 20.13
N THR A 181 27.10 24.77 20.86
CA THR A 181 26.62 24.16 22.12
C THR A 181 25.25 23.49 21.97
N LEU A 182 24.70 23.43 20.75
CA LEU A 182 23.38 22.86 20.52
C LEU A 182 23.44 21.34 20.42
N LYS A 183 22.51 20.69 21.13
CA LYS A 183 22.22 19.28 20.95
C LYS A 183 21.69 19.08 19.52
N PRO A 184 22.31 18.23 18.71
CA PRO A 184 21.83 17.95 17.37
C PRO A 184 20.50 17.20 17.43
N PHE A 185 19.61 17.49 16.48
CA PHE A 185 18.44 16.66 16.22
C PHE A 185 18.88 15.39 15.49
N SER A 186 18.32 14.25 15.86
CA SER A 186 18.50 13.00 15.16
C SER A 186 17.95 13.08 13.73
N THR A 187 18.72 12.53 12.79
CA THR A 187 18.27 12.28 11.41
C THR A 187 17.67 10.88 11.25
N MET A 188 17.81 10.02 12.26
CA MET A 188 17.26 8.67 12.29
C MET A 188 15.75 8.76 12.48
N LYS A 189 15.02 7.99 11.66
CA LYS A 189 13.75 7.44 12.10
C LYS A 189 14.14 6.07 12.66
N ASP A 190 14.01 5.85 13.95
CA ASP A 190 14.32 4.53 14.53
C ASP A 190 13.37 3.45 14.00
N GLU A 191 12.22 3.84 13.42
CA GLU A 191 11.30 2.95 12.71
C GLU A 191 11.03 3.38 11.26
N PRO A 192 10.90 2.44 10.29
CA PRO A 192 10.39 2.74 8.97
C PRO A 192 8.96 3.29 9.10
N SER A 193 8.74 4.56 8.74
CA SER A 193 7.41 5.20 8.82
C SER A 193 6.37 4.66 7.83
N THR A 194 6.67 3.58 7.12
CA THR A 194 5.79 3.00 6.12
C THR A 194 5.87 1.50 6.28
N GLN A 195 4.79 0.92 6.79
CA GLN A 195 4.68 -0.51 7.01
C GLN A 195 4.23 -1.21 5.71
N PRO A 196 4.69 -2.44 5.43
CA PRO A 196 4.22 -3.18 4.27
C PRO A 196 2.71 -3.46 4.35
N TYR A 197 2.13 -3.86 3.23
CA TYR A 197 0.78 -4.41 3.20
C TYR A 197 0.81 -5.81 3.81
N ILE A 198 -0.23 -6.18 4.56
CA ILE A 198 -0.43 -7.59 4.91
C ILE A 198 -0.91 -8.36 3.67
N SER A 199 -0.83 -9.70 3.70
CA SER A 199 -1.11 -10.54 2.53
C SER A 199 -2.51 -10.35 1.93
N SER A 200 -3.55 -10.20 2.76
CA SER A 200 -4.92 -9.98 2.30
C SER A 200 -5.12 -8.60 1.66
N GLU A 201 -4.53 -7.56 2.24
CA GLU A 201 -4.52 -6.19 1.69
C GLU A 201 -3.80 -6.17 0.33
N TRP A 202 -2.64 -6.82 0.24
CA TRP A 202 -1.85 -6.91 -1.00
C TRP A 202 -2.62 -7.62 -2.10
N TYR A 203 -3.20 -8.78 -1.78
CA TYR A 203 -4.01 -9.56 -2.72
C TYR A 203 -5.21 -8.77 -3.24
N GLY A 204 -5.97 -8.16 -2.33
CA GLY A 204 -7.12 -7.32 -2.67
C GLY A 204 -6.73 -6.13 -3.53
N LEU A 205 -5.65 -5.44 -3.19
CA LEU A 205 -5.14 -4.28 -3.93
C LEU A 205 -4.80 -4.65 -5.38
N VAL A 206 -3.93 -5.64 -5.58
CA VAL A 206 -3.44 -6.01 -6.92
C VAL A 206 -4.58 -6.52 -7.79
N ARG A 207 -5.35 -7.50 -7.29
CA ARG A 207 -6.42 -8.15 -8.06
C ARG A 207 -7.52 -7.18 -8.47
N ARG A 208 -8.03 -6.36 -7.54
CA ARG A 208 -9.11 -5.40 -7.84
C ARG A 208 -8.61 -4.28 -8.75
N THR A 209 -7.38 -3.81 -8.56
CA THR A 209 -6.80 -2.77 -9.43
C THR A 209 -6.59 -3.28 -10.85
N GLN A 210 -6.17 -4.53 -11.04
CA GLN A 210 -6.04 -5.14 -12.38
C GLN A 210 -7.39 -5.22 -13.10
N LEU A 211 -8.41 -5.83 -12.47
CA LEU A 211 -9.76 -5.92 -13.03
C LEU A 211 -10.30 -4.54 -13.43
N PHE A 212 -10.15 -3.58 -12.51
CA PHE A 212 -10.57 -2.20 -12.71
C PHE A 212 -9.84 -1.52 -13.86
N PHE A 213 -8.51 -1.61 -13.90
CA PHE A 213 -7.69 -0.99 -14.94
C PHE A 213 -8.07 -1.52 -16.33
N PHE A 214 -8.10 -2.84 -16.52
CA PHE A 214 -8.39 -3.39 -17.85
C PHE A 214 -9.82 -3.11 -18.28
N SER A 215 -10.80 -3.26 -17.38
CA SER A 215 -12.20 -2.93 -17.68
C SER A 215 -12.34 -1.47 -18.12
N LEU A 216 -11.65 -0.55 -17.45
CA LEU A 216 -11.77 0.88 -17.69
C LEU A 216 -10.96 1.35 -18.91
N ALA A 217 -9.73 0.84 -19.07
CA ALA A 217 -8.85 1.20 -20.18
C ALA A 217 -9.44 0.75 -21.52
N THR A 218 -9.96 -0.47 -21.62
CA THR A 218 -10.60 -0.98 -22.85
C THR A 218 -11.79 -0.10 -23.26
N GLN A 219 -12.66 0.27 -22.32
CA GLN A 219 -13.81 1.13 -22.62
C GLN A 219 -13.38 2.54 -23.06
N LEU A 220 -12.39 3.14 -22.39
CA LEU A 220 -11.88 4.47 -22.74
C LEU A 220 -11.19 4.49 -24.12
N ILE A 221 -10.43 3.45 -24.46
CA ILE A 221 -9.81 3.30 -25.77
C ILE A 221 -10.89 3.18 -26.85
N ALA A 222 -11.85 2.26 -26.67
CA ALA A 222 -12.94 2.05 -27.63
C ALA A 222 -13.74 3.34 -27.90
N LEU A 223 -14.08 4.10 -26.85
CA LEU A 223 -14.78 5.38 -26.99
C LEU A 223 -14.03 6.40 -27.85
N LYS A 224 -12.70 6.47 -27.72
CA LYS A 224 -11.86 7.39 -28.48
C LYS A 224 -11.59 6.90 -29.90
N GLU A 225 -11.54 5.59 -30.12
CA GLU A 225 -11.45 4.98 -31.45
C GLU A 225 -12.74 5.22 -32.26
N GLU A 226 -13.91 5.10 -31.62
CA GLU A 226 -15.21 5.39 -32.25
C GLU A 226 -15.38 6.88 -32.58
N ASN A 227 -14.86 7.78 -31.73
CA ASN A 227 -14.91 9.22 -31.95
C ASN A 227 -13.60 9.91 -31.48
N PRO A 228 -12.65 10.18 -32.39
CA PRO A 228 -11.36 10.78 -32.05
C PRO A 228 -11.44 12.15 -31.38
N GLU A 229 -12.51 12.92 -31.64
CA GLU A 229 -12.70 14.25 -31.07
C GLU A 229 -13.43 14.22 -29.71
N VAL A 230 -13.83 13.04 -29.22
CA VAL A 230 -14.56 12.92 -27.96
C VAL A 230 -13.66 13.28 -26.78
N LEU A 231 -14.18 14.13 -25.89
CA LEU A 231 -13.57 14.39 -24.59
C LEU A 231 -13.74 13.15 -23.70
N PRO A 232 -12.81 12.91 -22.75
CA PRO A 232 -12.96 11.82 -21.80
C PRO A 232 -14.31 11.89 -21.08
N PRO A 233 -15.01 10.74 -20.92
CA PRO A 233 -16.33 10.72 -20.31
C PRO A 233 -16.26 11.20 -18.86
N ARG A 234 -17.29 11.94 -18.44
CA ARG A 234 -17.44 12.37 -17.03
C ARG A 234 -17.98 11.27 -16.12
N CYS A 235 -18.79 10.38 -16.68
CA CYS A 235 -19.32 9.20 -16.01
C CYS A 235 -19.21 8.00 -16.94
N LEU A 236 -18.98 6.81 -16.37
CA LEU A 236 -18.90 5.56 -17.12
C LEU A 236 -19.40 4.41 -16.24
N GLU A 237 -20.24 3.54 -16.82
CA GLU A 237 -20.88 2.42 -16.13
C GLU A 237 -20.22 1.08 -16.49
N GLY A 238 -20.57 0.02 -15.75
CA GLY A 238 -20.13 -1.34 -16.07
C GLY A 238 -18.65 -1.59 -15.82
N ILE A 239 -18.01 -0.86 -14.89
CA ILE A 239 -16.59 -1.03 -14.59
C ILE A 239 -16.40 -2.17 -13.60
N VAL A 240 -15.70 -3.23 -14.02
CA VAL A 240 -15.47 -4.42 -13.20
C VAL A 240 -14.46 -4.11 -12.08
N VAL A 241 -14.86 -4.31 -10.81
CA VAL A 241 -14.00 -4.08 -9.63
C VAL A 241 -13.64 -5.36 -8.90
N ASP A 242 -14.45 -6.41 -9.04
CA ASP A 242 -14.26 -7.68 -8.35
C ASP A 242 -14.98 -8.81 -9.12
N ARG A 243 -14.67 -10.06 -8.78
CA ARG A 243 -15.36 -11.27 -9.24
C ARG A 243 -15.68 -12.16 -8.05
N VAL A 244 -16.95 -12.42 -7.80
CA VAL A 244 -17.40 -13.27 -6.70
C VAL A 244 -18.24 -14.40 -7.29
N ASN A 245 -17.86 -15.66 -7.01
CA ASN A 245 -18.55 -16.86 -7.51
C ASN A 245 -18.73 -16.89 -9.03
N GLY A 246 -17.76 -16.35 -9.79
CA GLY A 246 -17.81 -16.28 -11.25
C GLY A 246 -18.64 -15.11 -11.81
N CYS A 247 -19.27 -14.28 -10.97
CA CYS A 247 -20.00 -13.09 -11.38
C CYS A 247 -19.13 -11.83 -11.24
N ASP A 248 -19.11 -10.99 -12.28
CA ASP A 248 -18.45 -9.69 -12.26
C ASP A 248 -19.25 -8.70 -11.39
N ILE A 249 -18.57 -8.08 -10.43
CA ILE A 249 -19.09 -6.94 -9.67
C ILE A 249 -18.70 -5.68 -10.42
N THR A 250 -19.69 -4.90 -10.84
CA THR A 250 -19.48 -3.67 -11.60
C THR A 250 -19.91 -2.43 -10.83
N ILE A 251 -19.24 -1.30 -11.10
CA ILE A 251 -19.59 0.01 -10.56
C ILE A 251 -19.75 1.05 -11.68
N GLU A 252 -20.48 2.11 -11.34
CA GLU A 252 -20.46 3.37 -12.08
C GLU A 252 -19.39 4.30 -11.49
N LEU A 253 -18.53 4.84 -12.35
CA LEU A 253 -17.57 5.89 -12.02
C LEU A 253 -18.09 7.24 -12.49
N GLY A 254 -17.75 8.29 -11.75
CA GLY A 254 -18.22 9.64 -12.01
C GLY A 254 -19.51 10.00 -11.30
N GLY A 255 -20.07 11.16 -11.65
CA GLY A 255 -21.27 11.73 -11.05
C GLY A 255 -21.00 12.67 -9.87
N GLY A 256 -21.69 13.82 -9.86
CA GLY A 256 -21.52 14.90 -8.88
C GLY A 256 -20.42 15.90 -9.24
N ASP A 257 -20.53 17.14 -8.73
CA ASP A 257 -19.54 18.22 -8.87
C ASP A 257 -18.20 17.84 -8.23
N VAL A 258 -17.43 16.94 -8.85
CA VAL A 258 -16.02 16.77 -8.51
C VAL A 258 -15.29 17.95 -9.13
N LYS A 259 -15.23 19.06 -8.37
CA LYS A 259 -14.62 20.33 -8.78
C LYS A 259 -13.21 20.17 -9.39
N ASP A 260 -12.51 19.10 -9.03
CA ASP A 260 -11.08 18.89 -9.35
C ASP A 260 -10.82 17.74 -10.36
N GLY A 261 -11.86 17.03 -10.82
CA GLY A 261 -11.72 15.96 -11.82
C GLY A 261 -11.11 14.64 -11.32
N ALA A 262 -10.63 14.53 -10.08
CA ALA A 262 -9.96 13.32 -9.54
C ALA A 262 -10.78 12.02 -9.65
N GLY A 263 -12.11 12.13 -9.54
CA GLY A 263 -13.05 11.01 -9.64
C GLY A 263 -13.49 10.67 -11.07
N SER A 264 -12.96 11.37 -12.09
CA SER A 264 -13.31 11.08 -13.49
C SER A 264 -12.82 9.69 -13.90
N PRO A 265 -13.53 8.99 -14.80
CA PRO A 265 -13.09 7.72 -15.39
C PRO A 265 -11.62 7.73 -15.84
N PHE A 266 -11.20 8.76 -16.57
CA PHE A 266 -9.81 8.86 -17.03
C PHE A 266 -8.80 8.97 -15.89
N ASN A 267 -9.02 9.87 -14.92
CA ASN A 267 -8.08 10.07 -13.81
C ASN A 267 -8.03 8.86 -12.87
N GLN A 268 -9.16 8.15 -12.70
CA GLN A 268 -9.21 6.88 -11.99
C GLN A 268 -8.43 5.78 -12.72
N CYS A 269 -8.51 5.72 -14.05
CA CYS A 269 -7.71 4.81 -14.86
C CYS A 269 -6.21 5.09 -14.70
N MET A 270 -5.82 6.37 -14.70
CA MET A 270 -4.43 6.80 -14.46
C MET A 270 -3.94 6.48 -13.04
N ALA A 271 -4.80 6.57 -12.02
CA ALA A 271 -4.49 6.14 -10.66
C ALA A 271 -4.28 4.62 -10.56
N ALA A 272 -5.11 3.84 -11.26
CA ALA A 272 -4.96 2.39 -11.33
C ALA A 272 -3.67 2.01 -12.09
N ALA A 273 -3.39 2.67 -13.21
CA ALA A 273 -2.15 2.50 -13.97
C ALA A 273 -0.91 2.84 -13.12
N TYR A 274 -0.92 3.95 -12.38
CA TYR A 274 0.16 4.29 -11.45
C TYR A 274 0.40 3.17 -10.42
N THR A 275 -0.69 2.62 -9.87
CA THR A 275 -0.63 1.57 -8.84
C THR A 275 -0.04 0.28 -9.39
N LEU A 276 -0.52 -0.19 -10.55
CA LEU A 276 0.02 -1.38 -11.23
C LEU A 276 1.44 -1.17 -11.74
N PHE A 277 1.75 0.02 -12.24
CA PHE A 277 3.11 0.35 -12.66
C PHE A 277 4.07 0.35 -11.45
N ALA A 278 3.65 0.87 -10.30
CA ALA A 278 4.40 0.79 -9.06
C ALA A 278 4.62 -0.67 -8.61
N TYR A 279 3.60 -1.53 -8.76
CA TYR A 279 3.70 -2.97 -8.51
C TYR A 279 4.71 -3.66 -9.43
N TYR A 280 4.55 -3.57 -10.76
CA TYR A 280 5.46 -4.26 -11.69
C TYR A 280 6.89 -3.73 -11.64
N THR A 281 7.10 -2.43 -11.42
CA THR A 281 8.44 -1.82 -11.47
C THR A 281 9.11 -1.70 -10.12
N ALA A 282 8.34 -1.69 -9.03
CA ALA A 282 8.77 -1.24 -7.72
C ALA A 282 9.50 0.11 -7.77
N PHE A 283 9.14 1.04 -8.66
CA PHE A 283 9.76 2.37 -8.77
C PHE A 283 9.28 3.35 -7.68
N ASN A 284 10.05 4.41 -7.44
CA ASN A 284 9.62 5.50 -6.55
C ASN A 284 8.65 6.43 -7.28
N ASP A 285 7.85 7.20 -6.52
CA ASP A 285 6.86 8.14 -7.04
C ASP A 285 7.38 9.04 -8.18
N THR A 286 8.55 9.66 -8.01
CA THR A 286 9.11 10.58 -9.00
C THR A 286 9.47 9.86 -10.32
N PRO A 287 10.29 8.79 -10.31
CA PRO A 287 10.52 7.99 -11.52
C PRO A 287 9.25 7.54 -12.23
N ILE A 288 8.22 7.09 -11.51
CA ILE A 288 6.95 6.64 -12.10
C ILE A 288 6.26 7.77 -12.88
N LYS A 289 6.19 8.96 -12.27
CA LYS A 289 5.56 10.15 -12.87
C LYS A 289 6.35 10.76 -14.03
N GLU A 290 7.64 10.44 -14.13
CA GLU A 290 8.54 11.00 -15.15
C GLU A 290 8.79 10.05 -16.33
N VAL A 291 8.21 8.83 -16.32
CA VAL A 291 8.28 7.93 -17.48
C VAL A 291 7.54 8.57 -18.65
N ARG A 292 8.16 8.57 -19.83
CA ARG A 292 7.67 9.22 -21.04
C ARG A 292 7.56 8.26 -22.21
N HIS A 293 6.75 8.65 -23.18
CA HIS A 293 6.65 8.01 -24.48
C HIS A 293 7.93 8.21 -25.31
N PRO A 294 8.20 7.31 -26.27
CA PRO A 294 7.59 5.98 -26.43
C PRO A 294 8.22 4.94 -25.50
N ILE A 295 7.49 3.87 -25.16
CA ILE A 295 8.09 2.70 -24.51
C ILE A 295 8.69 1.80 -25.60
N LYS A 296 9.98 1.50 -25.49
CA LYS A 296 10.61 0.54 -26.38
C LYS A 296 10.37 -0.88 -25.87
N VAL A 297 9.41 -1.57 -26.49
CA VAL A 297 9.28 -3.03 -26.37
C VAL A 297 10.29 -3.66 -27.33
N VAL A 298 11.22 -4.44 -26.80
CA VAL A 298 12.15 -5.25 -27.59
C VAL A 298 11.54 -6.63 -27.72
N VAL A 299 11.11 -6.94 -28.93
CA VAL A 299 10.68 -8.29 -29.28
C VAL A 299 11.92 -9.06 -29.71
N SER A 300 12.47 -9.86 -28.81
CA SER A 300 13.50 -10.82 -29.17
C SER A 300 12.82 -12.02 -29.82
N LYS A 301 12.92 -12.09 -31.14
CA LYS A 301 12.67 -13.33 -31.88
C LYS A 301 13.96 -14.11 -31.88
N VAL A 302 14.04 -15.05 -30.96
CA VAL A 302 15.02 -16.12 -30.99
C VAL A 302 14.29 -17.33 -31.55
N GLU A 303 14.95 -18.14 -32.38
CA GLU A 303 14.35 -19.30 -33.05
C GLU A 303 13.39 -20.04 -32.11
N ASN A 304 12.10 -20.00 -32.47
CA ASN A 304 10.94 -20.65 -31.82
C ASN A 304 10.30 -19.97 -30.59
N ARG A 305 10.79 -18.82 -30.10
CA ARG A 305 10.11 -18.03 -29.05
C ARG A 305 10.09 -16.55 -29.36
N THR A 306 8.88 -15.97 -29.39
CA THR A 306 8.72 -14.52 -29.35
C THR A 306 8.66 -14.09 -27.88
N SER A 307 9.82 -13.79 -27.29
CA SER A 307 9.86 -13.16 -25.98
C SER A 307 9.67 -11.64 -26.17
N LYS A 308 8.57 -11.11 -25.63
CA LYS A 308 8.37 -9.66 -25.57
C LYS A 308 8.96 -9.20 -24.26
N THR A 309 10.10 -8.50 -24.32
CA THR A 309 10.66 -7.83 -23.15
C THR A 309 10.57 -6.33 -23.34
N ALA A 310 10.08 -5.61 -22.34
CA ALA A 310 10.08 -4.16 -22.36
C ALA A 310 10.99 -3.66 -21.24
N GLN A 311 12.07 -2.96 -21.62
CA GLN A 311 12.90 -2.27 -20.66
C GLN A 311 12.41 -0.83 -20.52
N VAL A 312 11.81 -0.50 -19.38
CA VAL A 312 11.43 0.87 -19.06
C VAL A 312 12.56 1.53 -18.29
N ARG A 313 13.04 2.68 -18.78
CA ARG A 313 14.04 3.51 -18.10
C ARG A 313 13.36 4.76 -17.54
N ALA A 314 13.70 5.09 -16.30
CA ALA A 314 13.27 6.33 -15.66
C ALA A 314 14.46 7.00 -14.97
N TYR A 315 14.40 8.32 -14.78
CA TYR A 315 15.47 9.06 -14.12
C TYR A 315 15.13 9.31 -12.65
N LYS A 316 16.12 9.17 -11.76
CA LYS A 316 15.99 9.48 -10.34
C LYS A 316 16.83 10.72 -10.00
N GLY A 317 16.22 11.90 -10.12
CA GLY A 317 16.92 13.19 -9.94
C GLY A 317 17.67 13.36 -8.61
N ARG A 318 17.13 12.86 -7.49
CA ARG A 318 17.79 12.95 -6.17
C ARG A 318 19.06 12.11 -6.05
N ALA A 319 19.22 11.09 -6.88
CA ALA A 319 20.39 10.20 -6.87
C ALA A 319 21.22 10.34 -8.15
N SER A 320 20.86 11.30 -9.02
CA SER A 320 21.48 11.55 -10.32
C SER A 320 21.74 10.29 -11.15
N LYS A 321 20.82 9.31 -11.10
CA LYS A 321 20.99 8.01 -11.77
C LYS A 321 19.74 7.55 -12.49
N ASP A 322 19.92 6.73 -13.52
CA ASP A 322 18.84 6.00 -14.17
C ASP A 322 18.42 4.80 -13.31
N VAL A 323 17.12 4.52 -13.31
CA VAL A 323 16.53 3.27 -12.81
C VAL A 323 15.86 2.54 -13.97
N LYS A 324 15.91 1.21 -13.95
CA LYS A 324 15.42 0.37 -15.06
C LYS A 324 14.51 -0.72 -14.53
N ALA A 325 13.39 -0.96 -15.20
CA ALA A 325 12.51 -2.09 -14.92
C ALA A 325 12.41 -2.94 -16.19
N LEU A 326 12.38 -4.26 -16.02
CA LEU A 326 12.14 -5.21 -17.09
C LEU A 326 10.73 -5.76 -16.93
N PHE A 327 9.95 -5.70 -18.00
CA PHE A 327 8.71 -6.43 -18.15
C PHE A 327 8.98 -7.59 -19.12
N SER A 328 8.47 -8.78 -18.84
CA SER A 328 8.56 -9.96 -19.69
C SER A 328 7.17 -10.52 -19.94
N GLY A 329 6.91 -10.98 -21.16
CA GLY A 329 5.68 -11.65 -21.56
C GLY A 329 5.97 -12.70 -22.62
N THR A 330 5.29 -13.83 -22.52
CA THR A 330 5.29 -14.92 -23.51
C THR A 330 3.99 -14.89 -24.30
N GLU A 331 4.09 -14.90 -25.62
CA GLU A 331 2.99 -15.41 -26.48
C GLU A 331 3.22 -16.91 -26.70
N GLU A 332 2.18 -17.72 -26.49
CA GLU A 332 2.19 -19.14 -26.81
C GLU A 332 2.22 -19.37 -28.34
N ASN A 333 3.29 -20.02 -28.77
CA ASN A 333 3.52 -20.90 -29.94
C ASN A 333 3.33 -20.39 -31.38
N LEU A 334 4.35 -20.68 -32.21
CA LEU A 334 4.27 -21.30 -33.55
C LEU A 334 5.69 -21.77 -34.02
N HIS A 335 5.97 -23.09 -33.87
CA HIS A 335 7.05 -23.94 -34.46
C HIS A 335 8.44 -24.00 -33.73
N PRO A 336 9.35 -24.99 -34.01
CA PRO A 336 9.80 -26.03 -33.06
C PRO A 336 11.29 -25.92 -32.65
N GLU A 337 11.59 -26.12 -31.37
CA GLU A 337 12.94 -26.06 -30.78
C GLU A 337 13.98 -26.96 -31.45
N ALA A 338 15.25 -26.58 -31.29
CA ALA A 338 16.39 -27.19 -31.97
C ALA A 338 16.46 -28.71 -31.76
N SER A 339 16.67 -29.44 -32.85
CA SER A 339 17.13 -30.84 -32.80
C SER A 339 18.62 -30.91 -33.11
N GLU A 340 19.24 -32.04 -32.74
CA GLU A 340 20.67 -32.36 -32.58
C GLU A 340 21.69 -31.88 -33.64
N LYS A 341 21.30 -31.21 -34.74
CA LYS A 341 22.20 -30.85 -35.86
C LYS A 341 22.16 -29.40 -36.36
N SER A 342 21.51 -28.44 -35.69
CA SER A 342 21.69 -27.01 -36.03
C SER A 342 21.45 -26.07 -34.84
N ALA A 343 22.25 -25.00 -34.75
CA ALA A 343 22.29 -24.08 -33.61
C ALA A 343 21.09 -23.11 -33.56
N GLY A 344 20.48 -22.97 -32.37
CA GLY A 344 19.50 -21.95 -31.96
C GLY A 344 19.76 -21.51 -30.49
N PHE A 345 19.19 -20.39 -30.01
CA PHE A 345 19.60 -19.74 -28.74
C PHE A 345 18.67 -19.97 -27.52
N ILE A 346 19.31 -19.85 -26.36
CA ILE A 346 18.78 -19.88 -24.97
C ILE A 346 18.43 -18.44 -24.50
N VAL A 347 17.35 -18.26 -23.72
CA VAL A 347 16.99 -16.97 -23.10
C VAL A 347 16.51 -17.12 -21.65
N ALA A 348 17.13 -16.36 -20.73
CA ALA A 348 16.73 -16.22 -19.33
C ALA A 348 15.60 -15.19 -19.13
N ASN A 349 14.57 -15.54 -18.35
CA ASN A 349 13.48 -14.65 -17.90
C ASN A 349 13.55 -14.42 -16.39
N ILE A 350 13.33 -13.17 -15.95
CA ILE A 350 12.90 -12.86 -14.57
C ILE A 350 11.40 -12.62 -14.65
N ASN A 351 10.59 -13.64 -14.36
CA ASN A 351 9.15 -13.52 -14.39
C ASN A 351 8.65 -12.83 -13.11
N LYS A 352 8.18 -11.59 -13.21
CA LYS A 352 7.43 -10.92 -12.14
C LYS A 352 5.93 -11.25 -12.21
N ARG A 353 5.59 -12.53 -12.41
CA ARG A 353 4.24 -13.04 -12.18
C ARG A 353 4.23 -13.51 -10.73
N ASP A 354 3.77 -12.69 -9.79
CA ASP A 354 3.29 -13.30 -8.54
C ASP A 354 1.98 -14.04 -8.88
N SER A 355 1.63 -15.05 -8.08
CA SER A 355 0.38 -15.81 -8.19
C SER A 355 -0.90 -14.98 -7.99
N VAL A 356 -0.79 -13.67 -7.73
CA VAL A 356 -1.88 -12.71 -7.48
C VAL A 356 -2.28 -11.96 -8.76
N GLY A 357 -1.34 -11.77 -9.70
CA GLY A 357 -1.56 -11.06 -10.96
C GLY A 357 -1.90 -11.98 -12.13
N LYS A 358 -3.17 -12.07 -12.52
CA LYS A 358 -3.60 -12.94 -13.65
C LYS A 358 -3.20 -12.41 -15.04
N ALA A 359 -2.97 -11.10 -15.17
CA ALA A 359 -2.59 -10.48 -16.44
C ALA A 359 -1.07 -10.23 -16.47
N ASP A 360 -0.42 -10.58 -17.58
CA ASP A 360 1.03 -10.38 -17.71
C ASP A 360 1.41 -8.89 -17.75
N GLY A 361 2.62 -8.58 -17.28
CA GLY A 361 3.10 -7.20 -17.17
C GLY A 361 3.28 -6.49 -18.52
N ILE A 362 3.47 -7.23 -19.62
CA ILE A 362 3.58 -6.67 -20.98
C ILE A 362 2.21 -6.23 -21.49
N THR A 363 1.19 -7.06 -21.31
CA THR A 363 -0.20 -6.74 -21.64
C THR A 363 -0.64 -5.49 -20.90
N PHE A 364 -0.37 -5.40 -19.59
CA PHE A 364 -0.59 -4.16 -18.83
C PHE A 364 0.13 -2.97 -19.47
N LEU A 365 1.43 -3.10 -19.76
CA LEU A 365 2.24 -1.99 -20.27
C LEU A 365 1.78 -1.51 -21.64
N GLN A 366 1.41 -2.44 -22.52
CA GLN A 366 0.90 -2.14 -23.87
C GLN A 366 -0.46 -1.47 -23.83
N THR A 367 -1.39 -2.00 -23.03
CA THR A 367 -2.70 -1.36 -22.82
C THR A 367 -2.53 0.04 -22.22
N PHE A 368 -1.61 0.20 -21.26
CA PHE A 368 -1.35 1.49 -20.65
C PHE A 368 -0.71 2.50 -21.61
N GLU A 369 0.29 2.07 -22.40
CA GLU A 369 0.92 2.92 -23.41
C GLU A 369 -0.11 3.35 -24.47
N LEU A 370 -0.95 2.42 -24.95
CA LEU A 370 -2.01 2.70 -25.91
C LEU A 370 -2.99 3.73 -25.34
N LEU A 371 -3.57 3.48 -24.16
CA LEU A 371 -4.48 4.41 -23.49
C LEU A 371 -3.86 5.81 -23.34
N SER A 372 -2.62 5.88 -22.87
CA SER A 372 -1.92 7.15 -22.64
C SER A 372 -1.68 7.92 -23.95
N LYS A 373 -1.33 7.24 -25.05
CA LYS A 373 -1.20 7.85 -26.38
C LYS A 373 -2.54 8.34 -26.92
N THR A 374 -3.59 7.55 -26.75
CA THR A 374 -4.94 7.82 -27.26
C THR A 374 -5.52 9.16 -26.74
N PHE A 375 -5.06 9.64 -25.58
CA PHE A 375 -5.50 10.90 -24.97
C PHE A 375 -4.38 11.95 -24.86
N SER A 376 -3.27 11.82 -25.60
CA SER A 376 -2.17 12.78 -25.60
C SER A 376 -1.76 13.18 -27.01
N ASP A 377 -1.76 14.49 -27.29
CA ASP A 377 -1.30 15.03 -28.57
C ASP A 377 0.23 15.11 -28.69
N ASP A 378 0.96 14.96 -27.57
CA ASP A 378 2.43 15.01 -27.54
C ASP A 378 3.02 13.59 -27.59
N PRO A 379 3.79 13.24 -28.64
CA PRO A 379 4.39 11.92 -28.82
C PRO A 379 5.49 11.58 -27.80
N PHE A 380 5.97 12.54 -27.00
CA PHE A 380 7.01 12.38 -25.98
C PHE A 380 6.53 12.74 -24.57
N ASP A 381 5.21 12.78 -24.37
CA ASP A 381 4.66 13.16 -23.08
C ASP A 381 4.90 12.09 -22.00
N THR A 382 4.67 12.47 -20.75
CA THR A 382 4.63 11.53 -19.62
C THR A 382 3.50 10.53 -19.78
N LEU A 383 3.73 9.27 -19.40
CA LEU A 383 2.70 8.23 -19.47
C LEU A 383 1.55 8.47 -18.50
N ILE A 384 1.86 9.00 -17.31
CA ILE A 384 0.89 9.27 -16.25
C ILE A 384 0.65 10.77 -16.18
N TYR A 385 -0.58 11.17 -16.48
CA TYR A 385 -1.04 12.54 -16.35
C TYR A 385 -2.52 12.56 -15.94
N CYS A 386 -3.01 13.70 -15.45
CA CYS A 386 -4.41 13.89 -15.09
C CYS A 386 -5.04 14.94 -16.00
N LEU A 387 -6.34 14.87 -16.21
CA LEU A 387 -7.12 15.84 -16.97
C LEU A 387 -8.08 16.61 -16.05
N ASN A 388 -8.25 17.91 -16.31
CA ASN A 388 -9.23 18.75 -15.63
C ASN A 388 -10.65 18.55 -16.21
N SER A 389 -11.63 19.29 -15.69
CA SER A 389 -13.03 19.23 -16.14
C SER A 389 -13.27 19.66 -17.60
N GLN A 390 -12.28 20.31 -18.22
CA GLN A 390 -12.25 20.78 -19.60
C GLN A 390 -11.48 19.80 -20.53
N GLY A 391 -10.93 18.71 -19.99
CA GLY A 391 -10.13 17.75 -20.76
C GLY A 391 -8.69 18.21 -21.01
N GLU A 392 -8.22 19.26 -20.34
CA GLU A 392 -6.85 19.75 -20.45
C GLU A 392 -5.96 19.11 -19.38
N LYS A 393 -4.66 18.97 -19.67
CA LYS A 393 -3.68 18.40 -18.74
C LYS A 393 -3.58 19.25 -17.47
N ALA A 394 -4.01 18.67 -16.35
CA ALA A 394 -3.87 19.25 -15.02
C ALA A 394 -2.48 18.97 -14.45
N LYS A 395 -1.87 19.97 -13.80
CA LYS A 395 -0.46 19.91 -13.36
C LYS A 395 -0.12 18.85 -12.31
N THR A 396 -1.09 18.22 -11.63
CA THR A 396 -1.11 16.83 -11.07
C THR A 396 -2.07 16.77 -9.88
N ASP A 397 -3.13 15.95 -9.96
CA ASP A 397 -4.00 15.58 -8.82
C ASP A 397 -4.13 14.05 -8.63
N LEU A 398 -2.99 13.36 -8.74
CA LEU A 398 -2.95 11.90 -8.60
C LEU A 398 -3.24 11.44 -7.16
N ALA A 399 -2.92 12.27 -6.16
CA ALA A 399 -3.11 11.91 -4.76
C ALA A 399 -4.60 11.79 -4.41
N GLN A 400 -5.44 12.74 -4.85
CA GLN A 400 -6.88 12.62 -4.66
C GLN A 400 -7.47 11.48 -5.48
N ALA A 401 -6.96 11.26 -6.70
CA ALA A 401 -7.38 10.14 -7.54
C ALA A 401 -7.09 8.78 -6.88
N LEU A 402 -5.94 8.62 -6.19
CA LEU A 402 -5.59 7.41 -5.43
C LEU A 402 -6.49 7.19 -4.21
N VAL A 403 -6.88 8.26 -3.50
CA VAL A 403 -7.86 8.20 -2.40
C VAL A 403 -9.22 7.73 -2.92
N ALA A 404 -9.67 8.30 -4.04
CA ALA A 404 -10.91 7.87 -4.68
C ALA A 404 -10.83 6.42 -5.19
N LEU A 405 -9.68 6.01 -5.74
CA LEU A 405 -9.45 4.63 -6.20
C LEU A 405 -9.59 3.63 -5.05
N SER A 406 -8.92 3.87 -3.92
CA SER A 406 -9.01 2.98 -2.76
C SER A 406 -10.45 2.77 -2.29
N ARG A 407 -11.24 3.85 -2.28
CA ARG A 407 -12.66 3.78 -1.91
C ARG A 407 -13.49 3.07 -2.97
N ASN A 408 -13.29 3.36 -4.24
CA ASN A 408 -14.04 2.76 -5.37
C ASN A 408 -13.79 1.25 -5.45
N LEU A 409 -12.60 0.79 -5.09
CA LEU A 409 -12.23 -0.62 -5.01
C LEU A 409 -12.57 -1.26 -3.65
N ASN A 410 -13.19 -0.51 -2.73
CA ASN A 410 -13.48 -0.93 -1.36
C ASN A 410 -12.27 -1.61 -0.68
N LEU A 411 -11.09 -1.01 -0.82
CA LEU A 411 -9.86 -1.50 -0.19
C LEU A 411 -9.83 -0.97 1.24
N LEU A 412 -10.17 -1.86 2.18
CA LEU A 412 -10.24 -1.54 3.61
C LEU A 412 -8.90 -1.83 4.27
N SER A 413 -8.50 -0.96 5.21
CA SER A 413 -7.32 -1.18 6.05
C SER A 413 -7.60 -2.29 7.06
N SER A 414 -6.61 -3.12 7.35
CA SER A 414 -6.67 -4.11 8.43
C SER A 414 -6.69 -3.45 9.82
N ASP A 415 -6.05 -2.29 9.96
CA ASP A 415 -6.01 -1.51 11.21
C ASP A 415 -7.36 -0.94 11.63
N ARG A 416 -8.36 -0.96 10.73
CA ARG A 416 -9.69 -0.38 11.01
C ARG A 416 -10.40 -1.06 12.18
N GLY A 417 -10.03 -2.29 12.54
CA GLY A 417 -10.60 -2.99 13.70
C GLY A 417 -10.48 -2.18 15.01
N GLU A 418 -9.42 -1.41 15.15
CA GLU A 418 -9.19 -0.52 16.31
C GLU A 418 -10.17 0.67 16.38
N LEU A 419 -10.85 0.99 15.27
CA LEU A 419 -11.80 2.10 15.17
C LEU A 419 -13.21 1.74 15.65
N ALA A 420 -13.50 0.46 15.84
CA ALA A 420 -14.85 -0.06 16.11
C ALA A 420 -15.50 0.61 17.32
N ASP A 421 -14.81 0.68 18.46
CA ASP A 421 -15.36 1.27 19.69
C ASP A 421 -15.71 2.75 19.53
N HIS A 422 -14.86 3.51 18.84
CA HIS A 422 -15.07 4.94 18.58
C HIS A 422 -16.26 5.19 17.63
N LEU A 423 -16.36 4.39 16.56
CA LEU A 423 -17.47 4.49 15.61
C LEU A 423 -18.81 4.03 16.23
N VAL A 424 -18.79 3.01 17.09
CA VAL A 424 -19.95 2.57 17.87
C VAL A 424 -20.44 3.68 18.81
N LYS A 425 -19.53 4.33 19.52
CA LYS A 425 -19.86 5.48 20.37
C LYS A 425 -20.45 6.62 19.55
N THR A 426 -19.80 6.97 18.44
CA THR A 426 -20.25 8.03 17.53
C THR A 426 -21.65 7.75 16.99
N TYR A 427 -21.94 6.51 16.59
CA TYR A 427 -23.28 6.10 16.17
C TYR A 427 -24.32 6.28 17.27
N THR A 428 -23.99 5.83 18.49
CA THR A 428 -24.86 5.91 19.65
C THR A 428 -25.21 7.36 19.98
N ASP A 429 -24.21 8.25 19.98
CA ASP A 429 -24.41 9.69 20.20
C ASP A 429 -25.29 10.33 19.12
N ILE A 430 -25.14 9.92 17.86
CA ILE A 430 -25.97 10.44 16.75
C ILE A 430 -27.42 10.00 16.91
N VAL A 431 -27.67 8.72 17.24
CA VAL A 431 -29.02 8.15 17.23
C VAL A 431 -29.78 8.43 18.53
N GLU A 432 -29.13 8.29 19.68
CA GLU A 432 -29.78 8.47 20.98
C GLU A 432 -29.77 9.95 21.41
N ASN A 433 -28.67 10.67 21.15
CA ASN A 433 -28.46 12.02 21.69
C ASN A 433 -28.59 13.14 20.64
N GLN A 434 -28.72 12.82 19.35
CA GLN A 434 -28.66 13.78 18.24
C GLN A 434 -27.42 14.68 18.29
N LYS A 435 -26.30 14.13 18.74
CA LYS A 435 -25.02 14.84 18.87
C LYS A 435 -23.93 14.10 18.13
N MET A 436 -22.90 14.84 17.72
CA MET A 436 -21.68 14.26 17.15
C MET A 436 -20.50 15.09 17.59
N THR A 437 -19.39 14.43 17.94
CA THR A 437 -18.12 15.12 18.15
C THR A 437 -17.40 15.24 16.81
N THR A 438 -16.95 16.44 16.45
CA THR A 438 -16.10 16.70 15.29
C THR A 438 -14.69 17.06 15.70
N PHE A 439 -13.70 16.67 14.89
CA PHE A 439 -12.28 16.84 15.17
C PHE A 439 -11.60 17.54 14.01
N ASN A 440 -10.90 18.64 14.27
CA ASN A 440 -10.12 19.37 13.28
C ASN A 440 -8.78 19.81 13.85
N TRP A 441 -7.73 19.80 13.04
CA TRP A 441 -6.49 20.47 13.41
C TRP A 441 -6.56 21.95 13.02
N VAL A 442 -6.41 22.84 13.99
CA VAL A 442 -6.39 24.29 13.78
C VAL A 442 -5.06 24.88 14.22
N GLN A 443 -4.65 25.96 13.55
CA GLN A 443 -3.41 26.63 13.87
C GLN A 443 -3.69 27.81 14.82
N ARG A 444 -3.04 27.81 15.99
CA ARG A 444 -3.10 28.90 16.98
C ARG A 444 -2.25 30.09 16.54
N GLU A 445 -2.41 31.24 17.18
CA GLU A 445 -1.68 32.49 16.87
C GLU A 445 -0.16 32.37 16.90
N ASP A 446 0.39 31.45 17.69
CA ASP A 446 1.83 31.17 17.77
C ASP A 446 2.31 30.11 16.74
N ASN A 447 1.47 29.77 15.76
CA ASN A 447 1.65 28.73 14.75
C ASN A 447 1.66 27.29 15.26
N ALA A 448 1.38 27.04 16.54
CA ALA A 448 1.20 25.68 17.05
C ALA A 448 -0.09 25.05 16.47
N TRP A 449 -0.04 23.77 16.15
CA TRP A 449 -1.22 23.00 15.72
C TRP A 449 -1.88 22.38 16.93
N VAL A 450 -3.15 22.71 17.14
CA VAL A 450 -3.97 22.22 18.25
C VAL A 450 -5.21 21.49 17.74
N MET A 451 -5.67 20.50 18.48
CA MET A 451 -6.92 19.81 18.21
C MET A 451 -8.11 20.69 18.61
N ASP A 452 -8.98 21.00 17.65
CA ASP A 452 -10.29 21.60 17.86
C ASP A 452 -11.33 20.50 17.88
N ARG A 453 -11.83 20.19 19.09
CA ARG A 453 -12.80 19.12 19.33
C ARG A 453 -14.13 19.74 19.76
N GLN A 454 -15.11 19.68 18.88
CA GLN A 454 -16.42 20.32 19.09
C GLN A 454 -17.55 19.29 19.13
N VAL A 455 -18.45 19.41 20.10
CA VAL A 455 -19.70 18.64 20.11
C VAL A 455 -20.77 19.47 19.42
N ILE A 456 -21.25 18.99 18.28
CA ILE A 456 -22.30 19.65 17.50
C ILE A 456 -23.65 18.95 17.70
N GLU A 457 -24.72 19.75 17.77
CA GLU A 457 -26.09 19.24 17.73
C GLU A 457 -26.53 19.01 16.27
N LEU A 458 -27.20 17.89 16.03
CA LEU A 458 -27.59 17.46 14.71
C LEU A 458 -29.09 17.63 14.49
N GLY A 459 -29.47 18.34 13.43
CA GLY A 459 -30.84 18.31 12.95
C GLY A 459 -31.26 16.91 12.46
N LYS A 460 -32.56 16.60 12.53
CA LYS A 460 -33.11 15.28 12.14
C LYS A 460 -32.70 14.79 10.74
N ILE A 461 -32.55 15.70 9.79
CA ILE A 461 -32.09 15.38 8.42
C ILE A 461 -30.63 14.90 8.44
N VAL A 462 -29.77 15.59 9.19
CA VAL A 462 -28.36 15.26 9.30
C VAL A 462 -28.16 13.93 10.04
N VAL A 463 -28.94 13.66 11.09
CA VAL A 463 -28.99 12.35 11.76
C VAL A 463 -29.34 11.24 10.76
N THR A 464 -30.32 11.48 9.89
CA THR A 464 -30.70 10.53 8.84
C THR A 464 -29.57 10.28 7.85
N GLN A 465 -28.83 11.34 7.46
CA GLN A 465 -27.73 11.24 6.50
C GLN A 465 -26.47 10.59 7.08
N ARG A 466 -26.18 10.75 8.38
CA ARG A 466 -24.93 10.29 9.00
C ARG A 466 -25.03 8.94 9.70
N ALA A 467 -26.18 8.63 10.33
CA ALA A 467 -26.29 7.45 11.18
C ALA A 467 -25.99 6.13 10.44
N ILE A 468 -26.56 5.93 9.24
CA ILE A 468 -26.39 4.67 8.49
C ILE A 468 -24.98 4.51 7.91
N PRO A 469 -24.36 5.56 7.31
CA PRO A 469 -22.93 5.53 6.97
C PRO A 469 -21.99 5.19 8.14
N ILE A 470 -22.22 5.79 9.32
CA ILE A 470 -21.42 5.49 10.52
C ILE A 470 -21.67 4.07 11.02
N ALA A 471 -22.92 3.59 10.99
CA ALA A 471 -23.23 2.19 11.33
C ALA A 471 -22.54 1.21 10.38
N TYR A 472 -22.55 1.49 9.07
CA TYR A 472 -21.80 0.71 8.08
C TYR A 472 -20.32 0.65 8.44
N ALA A 473 -19.72 1.82 8.72
CA ALA A 473 -18.31 1.91 9.07
C ALA A 473 -17.97 1.17 10.37
N ALA A 474 -18.82 1.26 11.40
CA ALA A 474 -18.61 0.54 12.65
C ALA A 474 -18.68 -0.98 12.44
N ILE A 475 -19.69 -1.49 11.72
CA ILE A 475 -19.86 -2.93 11.51
C ILE A 475 -18.76 -3.49 10.59
N SER A 476 -18.34 -2.76 9.55
CA SER A 476 -17.25 -3.20 8.67
C SER A 476 -15.88 -3.25 9.36
N CYS A 477 -15.72 -2.58 10.51
CA CYS A 477 -14.54 -2.74 11.37
C CYS A 477 -14.55 -4.06 12.15
N MET A 478 -15.71 -4.71 12.26
CA MET A 478 -15.90 -5.96 13.00
C MET A 478 -15.96 -7.18 12.09
N THR A 479 -16.18 -7.01 10.78
CA THR A 479 -16.33 -8.11 9.82
C THR A 479 -15.97 -7.69 8.40
N ASP A 480 -15.50 -8.66 7.60
CA ASP A 480 -15.29 -8.55 6.15
C ASP A 480 -16.52 -8.99 5.33
N VAL A 481 -17.58 -9.46 5.99
CA VAL A 481 -18.80 -9.93 5.33
C VAL A 481 -19.55 -8.77 4.66
N SER A 482 -20.12 -9.02 3.48
CA SER A 482 -20.91 -8.01 2.77
C SER A 482 -22.11 -7.56 3.60
N LEU A 483 -22.20 -6.26 3.89
CA LEU A 483 -23.31 -5.66 4.63
C LEU A 483 -24.45 -5.16 3.72
N ARG A 484 -24.25 -5.24 2.40
CA ARG A 484 -25.28 -4.92 1.42
C ARG A 484 -26.32 -6.05 1.41
N ASN A 485 -27.58 -5.72 1.21
CA ASN A 485 -28.71 -6.65 1.15
C ASN A 485 -28.98 -7.47 2.42
N VAL A 486 -28.29 -7.21 3.53
CA VAL A 486 -28.56 -7.85 4.82
C VAL A 486 -29.95 -7.46 5.32
N LEU A 487 -30.76 -8.46 5.65
CA LEU A 487 -32.13 -8.29 6.13
C LEU A 487 -32.24 -8.45 7.65
N MET A 488 -33.11 -7.65 8.25
CA MET A 488 -33.59 -7.81 9.63
C MET A 488 -34.74 -8.83 9.68
N PRO A 489 -34.96 -9.50 10.83
CA PRO A 489 -34.21 -9.36 12.07
C PRO A 489 -32.89 -10.16 12.08
N LEU A 490 -31.92 -9.67 12.84
CA LEU A 490 -30.67 -10.36 13.14
C LEU A 490 -30.91 -11.43 14.22
N ARG A 491 -30.17 -12.54 14.14
CA ARG A 491 -30.16 -13.60 15.17
C ARG A 491 -28.86 -13.53 15.95
N TYR A 492 -28.95 -13.60 17.27
CA TYR A 492 -27.82 -13.49 18.18
C TYR A 492 -27.66 -14.83 18.92
N SER A 493 -26.49 -15.47 18.82
CA SER A 493 -26.17 -16.65 19.63
C SER A 493 -25.93 -16.28 21.10
N ASP A 494 -25.88 -17.28 21.97
CA ASP A 494 -25.28 -17.11 23.30
C ASP A 494 -23.77 -16.83 23.20
N LYS A 495 -23.19 -16.41 24.33
CA LYS A 495 -21.75 -16.16 24.39
C LYS A 495 -21.00 -17.48 24.22
N ASP A 496 -20.03 -17.50 23.34
CA ASP A 496 -19.08 -18.61 23.25
C ASP A 496 -18.05 -18.55 24.40
N ILE A 497 -17.13 -19.51 24.39
CA ILE A 497 -16.05 -19.64 25.39
C ILE A 497 -15.15 -18.41 25.43
N ASP A 498 -15.07 -17.68 24.31
CA ASP A 498 -14.26 -16.47 24.15
C ASP A 498 -15.01 -15.19 24.50
N GLY A 499 -16.28 -15.29 24.91
CA GLY A 499 -17.12 -14.14 25.22
C GLY A 499 -17.65 -13.41 23.99
N ASN A 500 -17.51 -14.00 22.80
CA ASN A 500 -18.04 -13.49 21.56
C ASN A 500 -19.46 -14.02 21.32
N ILE A 501 -20.15 -13.40 20.37
CA ILE A 501 -21.47 -13.83 19.89
C ILE A 501 -21.44 -13.93 18.37
N THR A 502 -22.10 -14.94 17.83
CA THR A 502 -22.34 -15.08 16.40
C THR A 502 -23.64 -14.37 16.04
N ILE A 503 -23.55 -13.53 15.00
CA ILE A 503 -24.66 -12.80 14.43
C ILE A 503 -25.02 -13.44 13.10
N SER A 504 -26.21 -14.03 12.99
CA SER A 504 -26.67 -14.67 11.75
C SER A 504 -27.83 -13.90 11.13
N PHE A 505 -27.85 -13.83 9.79
CA PHE A 505 -28.84 -13.09 9.02
C PHE A 505 -29.09 -13.73 7.64
N LYS A 506 -30.04 -13.16 6.91
CA LYS A 506 -30.33 -13.52 5.52
C LYS A 506 -30.05 -12.35 4.61
N TYR A 507 -29.59 -12.65 3.40
CA TYR A 507 -29.52 -11.71 2.31
C TYR A 507 -30.84 -11.66 1.54
N LEU A 508 -31.01 -10.60 0.74
CA LEU A 508 -32.19 -10.42 -0.12
C LEU A 508 -32.39 -11.56 -1.13
N ASP A 509 -31.30 -12.19 -1.59
CA ASP A 509 -31.33 -13.35 -2.50
C ASP A 509 -31.71 -14.67 -1.79
N GLY A 510 -31.91 -14.65 -0.47
CA GLY A 510 -32.24 -15.81 0.35
C GLY A 510 -31.03 -16.56 0.91
N SER A 511 -29.81 -16.21 0.49
CA SER A 511 -28.59 -16.77 1.07
C SER A 511 -28.43 -16.38 2.54
N LYS A 512 -27.70 -17.18 3.31
CA LYS A 512 -27.44 -16.93 4.72
C LYS A 512 -26.04 -16.37 4.89
N GLY A 513 -25.88 -15.44 5.81
CA GLY A 513 -24.58 -14.94 6.24
C GLY A 513 -24.51 -14.89 7.75
N ASP A 514 -23.29 -14.95 8.27
CA ASP A 514 -23.01 -14.77 9.67
C ASP A 514 -21.61 -14.17 9.89
N PHE A 515 -21.41 -13.55 11.04
CA PHE A 515 -20.10 -13.14 11.51
C PHE A 515 -20.06 -13.14 13.05
N THR A 516 -18.86 -13.25 13.61
CA THR A 516 -18.63 -13.31 15.07
C THR A 516 -18.04 -12.00 15.57
N VAL A 517 -18.54 -11.50 16.71
CA VAL A 517 -18.06 -10.26 17.36
C VAL A 517 -18.06 -10.37 18.87
N ASP A 518 -17.28 -9.54 19.55
CA ASP A 518 -17.33 -9.39 21.00
C ASP A 518 -18.75 -9.06 21.47
N SER A 519 -19.22 -9.77 22.52
CA SER A 519 -20.55 -9.57 23.10
C SER A 519 -20.83 -8.13 23.56
N LYS A 520 -19.81 -7.30 23.81
CA LYS A 520 -19.97 -5.86 24.12
C LYS A 520 -20.70 -5.10 23.00
N TYR A 521 -20.56 -5.53 21.75
CA TYR A 521 -21.20 -4.87 20.60
C TYR A 521 -22.67 -5.26 20.39
N ARG A 522 -23.23 -6.19 21.18
CA ARG A 522 -24.63 -6.62 21.07
C ARG A 522 -25.61 -5.44 21.14
N ARG A 523 -25.43 -4.54 22.12
CA ARG A 523 -26.33 -3.39 22.34
C ARG A 523 -26.30 -2.45 21.13
N PHE A 524 -25.12 -2.22 20.57
CA PHE A 524 -24.95 -1.41 19.37
C PHE A 524 -25.70 -2.01 18.17
N LEU A 525 -25.52 -3.31 17.89
CA LEU A 525 -26.20 -3.98 16.78
C LEU A 525 -27.74 -3.96 16.93
N GLN A 526 -28.23 -4.15 18.16
CA GLN A 526 -29.66 -4.01 18.47
C GLN A 526 -30.16 -2.58 18.28
N LEU A 527 -29.34 -1.56 18.61
CA LEU A 527 -29.68 -0.16 18.35
C LEU A 527 -29.74 0.12 16.84
N VAL A 528 -28.80 -0.43 16.06
CA VAL A 528 -28.80 -0.35 14.59
C VAL A 528 -30.08 -0.95 14.02
N GLU A 529 -30.44 -2.16 14.43
CA GLU A 529 -31.66 -2.84 14.01
C GLU A 529 -32.92 -2.04 14.38
N ARG A 530 -33.01 -1.54 15.62
CA ARG A 530 -34.13 -0.69 16.06
C ARG A 530 -34.25 0.58 15.24
N TYR A 531 -33.14 1.27 14.99
CA TYR A 531 -33.12 2.48 14.19
C TYR A 531 -33.53 2.21 12.74
N ALA A 532 -33.01 1.15 12.13
CA ALA A 532 -33.38 0.73 10.79
C ALA A 532 -34.87 0.35 10.68
N ALA A 533 -35.44 -0.30 11.70
CA ALA A 533 -36.86 -0.63 11.77
C ALA A 533 -37.79 0.60 11.81
N THR A 534 -37.30 1.77 12.26
CA THR A 534 -38.06 3.03 12.16
C THR A 534 -38.20 3.53 10.71
N ARG A 535 -37.29 3.13 9.84
CA ARG A 535 -37.25 3.51 8.41
C ARG A 535 -37.93 2.49 7.53
N ASN A 536 -37.65 1.20 7.76
CA ASN A 536 -38.25 0.04 7.11
C ASN A 536 -38.79 -0.93 8.16
N PRO A 537 -40.09 -0.84 8.50
CA PRO A 537 -40.71 -1.75 9.46
C PRO A 537 -40.65 -3.20 8.97
N ILE A 538 -40.42 -4.14 9.89
CA ILE A 538 -40.47 -5.58 9.59
C ILE A 538 -41.93 -5.99 9.32
N PRO A 539 -42.25 -6.62 8.17
CA PRO A 539 -43.59 -7.09 7.88
C PRO A 539 -44.09 -8.05 8.98
N GLY A 540 -45.25 -7.75 9.59
CA GLY A 540 -45.87 -8.58 10.62
C GLY A 540 -45.57 -8.21 12.08
N ILE A 541 -44.64 -7.30 12.36
CA ILE A 541 -44.47 -6.72 13.71
C ILE A 541 -45.31 -5.44 13.80
N THR A 542 -46.62 -5.62 14.00
CA THR A 542 -47.52 -4.53 14.37
C THR A 542 -47.10 -4.00 15.74
N ARG A 543 -46.76 -2.70 15.82
CA ARG A 543 -46.65 -2.02 17.12
C ARG A 543 -47.99 -2.21 17.85
N VAL A 544 -47.96 -2.94 18.95
CA VAL A 544 -49.06 -2.96 19.92
C VAL A 544 -49.31 -1.51 20.34
N GLY A 545 -50.45 -0.95 19.92
CA GLY A 545 -50.95 0.35 20.42
C GLY A 545 -51.19 1.47 19.42
N LEU A 546 -50.89 1.35 18.12
CA LEU A 546 -51.23 2.39 17.12
C LEU A 546 -51.88 1.76 15.89
N SER A 547 -53.19 1.53 16.00
CA SER A 547 -54.07 1.09 14.93
C SER A 547 -54.19 2.12 13.79
N ASN A 548 -54.29 1.60 12.57
CA ASN A 548 -54.80 2.26 11.36
C ASN A 548 -53.89 3.28 10.62
N ARG A 549 -52.70 2.85 10.19
CA ARG A 549 -52.21 3.31 8.88
C ARG A 549 -51.78 2.12 8.04
N ARG A 550 -52.36 2.04 6.84
CA ARG A 550 -51.92 1.17 5.75
C ARG A 550 -50.46 1.48 5.42
N SER A 551 -49.51 0.91 6.16
CA SER A 551 -48.09 0.93 5.80
C SER A 551 -47.68 -0.48 5.39
N GLY A 552 -48.18 -0.92 4.24
CA GLY A 552 -47.52 -2.00 3.52
C GLY A 552 -46.13 -1.47 3.14
N GLY A 553 -45.12 -1.83 3.92
CA GLY A 553 -43.73 -1.54 3.57
C GLY A 553 -43.42 -2.27 2.28
N THR A 554 -43.39 -1.55 1.15
CA THR A 554 -43.14 -2.13 -0.17
C THR A 554 -41.68 -2.52 -0.38
N LYS A 555 -40.78 -2.17 0.55
CA LYS A 555 -39.33 -2.41 0.44
C LYS A 555 -38.80 -3.37 1.51
N PRO A 556 -37.78 -4.19 1.18
CA PRO A 556 -37.20 -5.15 2.12
C PRO A 556 -36.69 -4.49 3.41
N PRO A 557 -36.79 -5.18 4.57
CA PRO A 557 -36.33 -4.66 5.86
C PRO A 557 -34.79 -4.73 5.98
N PHE A 558 -34.09 -3.93 5.19
CA PHE A 558 -32.63 -3.85 5.21
C PHE A 558 -32.09 -3.39 6.58
N LEU A 559 -30.98 -3.98 7.03
CA LEU A 559 -30.26 -3.57 8.23
C LEU A 559 -29.70 -2.15 8.12
N LEU A 560 -29.21 -1.78 6.93
CA LEU A 560 -28.61 -0.46 6.66
C LEU A 560 -29.39 0.27 5.56
N PRO A 561 -30.59 0.82 5.86
CA PRO A 561 -31.41 1.53 4.87
C PRO A 561 -31.02 3.00 4.76
N LEU A 562 -30.58 3.44 3.59
CA LEU A 562 -30.39 4.87 3.28
C LEU A 562 -31.72 5.53 2.92
N GLY A 563 -31.77 6.86 3.02
CA GLY A 563 -32.94 7.65 2.62
C GLY A 563 -33.98 7.86 3.73
N LYS A 564 -35.17 8.32 3.33
CA LYS A 564 -36.27 8.65 4.25
C LYS A 564 -37.17 7.43 4.49
N GLN A 565 -37.97 7.50 5.54
CA GLN A 565 -38.97 6.47 5.86
C GLN A 565 -39.84 6.13 4.64
N ASN A 566 -40.05 4.83 4.40
CA ASN A 566 -40.79 4.27 3.26
C ASN A 566 -40.21 4.54 1.85
N HIS A 567 -39.15 5.36 1.74
CA HIS A 567 -38.45 5.65 0.48
C HIS A 567 -36.97 5.28 0.60
N THR A 568 -36.72 4.16 1.25
CA THR A 568 -35.37 3.69 1.54
C THR A 568 -34.73 3.04 0.32
N TYR A 569 -33.41 3.00 0.31
CA TYR A 569 -32.61 2.33 -0.71
C TYR A 569 -31.29 1.86 -0.10
N GLN A 570 -30.53 1.09 -0.87
CA GLN A 570 -29.13 0.77 -0.54
C GLN A 570 -28.23 1.26 -1.67
N TRP A 571 -26.95 1.38 -1.36
CA TRP A 571 -25.94 1.77 -2.34
C TRP A 571 -25.80 0.70 -3.45
N SER A 572 -25.29 1.13 -4.60
CA SER A 572 -24.98 0.23 -5.71
C SER A 572 -23.96 -0.82 -5.30
N GLU A 573 -24.03 -2.01 -5.92
CA GLU A 573 -23.05 -3.07 -5.68
C GLU A 573 -21.63 -2.59 -5.97
N GLY A 574 -20.63 -3.13 -5.27
CA GLY A 574 -19.23 -2.70 -5.38
C GLY A 574 -18.90 -1.35 -4.75
N LYS A 575 -19.88 -0.51 -4.39
CA LYS A 575 -19.67 0.78 -3.69
C LYS A 575 -19.80 0.63 -2.16
N VAL A 576 -19.47 1.70 -1.44
CA VAL A 576 -19.63 1.81 0.02
C VAL A 576 -20.38 3.09 0.41
N PRO A 577 -21.23 3.06 1.46
CA PRO A 577 -22.03 4.20 1.88
C PRO A 577 -21.30 5.12 2.88
N ILE A 578 -19.96 5.15 2.90
CA ILE A 578 -19.16 5.99 3.79
C ILE A 578 -18.18 6.85 2.99
N SER A 579 -18.07 8.14 3.36
CA SER A 579 -17.18 9.11 2.69
C SER A 579 -15.98 9.45 3.56
N SER A 580 -14.85 9.78 2.92
CA SER A 580 -13.63 10.23 3.60
C SER A 580 -13.88 11.49 4.42
N TYR A 581 -14.77 12.37 3.96
CA TYR A 581 -15.19 13.56 4.72
C TYR A 581 -15.85 13.19 6.05
N LEU A 582 -16.78 12.23 6.04
CA LEU A 582 -17.47 11.84 7.27
C LEU A 582 -16.54 11.10 8.25
N LEU A 583 -15.59 10.31 7.74
CA LEU A 583 -14.53 9.70 8.57
C LEU A 583 -13.63 10.77 9.19
N ASN A 584 -13.21 11.76 8.40
CA ASN A 584 -12.38 12.87 8.90
C ASN A 584 -13.10 13.69 9.98
N LEU A 585 -14.41 13.94 9.83
CA LEU A 585 -15.22 14.52 10.90
C LEU A 585 -15.20 13.69 12.19
N CYS A 586 -15.05 12.36 12.09
CA CYS A 586 -14.90 11.48 13.26
C CYS A 586 -13.45 11.43 13.79
N GLY A 587 -12.51 12.23 13.27
CA GLY A 587 -11.11 12.17 13.65
C GLY A 587 -10.38 10.92 13.15
N ILE A 588 -10.87 10.33 12.06
CA ILE A 588 -10.30 9.13 11.42
C ILE A 588 -9.73 9.53 10.07
N ASP A 589 -8.44 9.28 9.84
CA ASP A 589 -7.82 9.59 8.56
C ASP A 589 -8.13 8.51 7.51
N HIS A 590 -7.99 8.87 6.23
CA HIS A 590 -8.27 7.95 5.13
C HIS A 590 -7.52 6.62 5.27
N GLY A 591 -6.23 6.68 5.64
CA GLY A 591 -5.36 5.52 5.76
C GLY A 591 -5.68 4.57 6.92
N ASP A 592 -6.42 5.05 7.92
CA ASP A 592 -6.79 4.26 9.10
C ASP A 592 -7.95 3.33 8.80
N TYR A 593 -8.84 3.75 7.89
CA TYR A 593 -10.05 3.01 7.53
C TYR A 593 -9.95 2.38 6.13
N PHE A 594 -9.50 3.14 5.14
CA PHE A 594 -9.24 2.68 3.78
C PHE A 594 -7.74 2.47 3.55
N LEU A 595 -7.39 1.65 2.57
CA LEU A 595 -6.01 1.35 2.26
C LEU A 595 -5.29 2.57 1.66
N ASN A 596 -4.21 3.03 2.27
CA ASN A 596 -3.34 4.01 1.64
C ASN A 596 -2.57 3.39 0.46
N ILE A 597 -2.87 3.82 -0.76
CA ILE A 597 -2.16 3.40 -1.99
C ILE A 597 -1.05 4.40 -2.29
N ASN A 598 0.21 3.96 -2.17
CA ASN A 598 1.34 4.76 -2.63
C ASN A 598 2.55 3.88 -2.99
N SER A 599 3.39 4.38 -3.89
CA SER A 599 4.60 3.67 -4.33
C SER A 599 5.58 3.36 -3.19
N SER A 600 5.61 4.14 -2.11
CA SER A 600 6.52 3.85 -0.98
C SER A 600 6.08 2.59 -0.23
N ARG A 601 4.78 2.44 0.04
CA ARG A 601 4.21 1.26 0.71
C ARG A 601 4.33 0.01 -0.16
N ILE A 602 3.97 0.12 -1.45
CA ILE A 602 4.16 -0.95 -2.45
C ILE A 602 5.61 -1.43 -2.48
N ARG A 603 6.58 -0.51 -2.46
CA ARG A 603 8.01 -0.85 -2.43
C ARG A 603 8.47 -1.53 -1.15
N VAL A 604 7.95 -1.12 0.00
CA VAL A 604 8.26 -1.79 1.28
C VAL A 604 7.69 -3.20 1.26
N THR A 605 6.48 -3.40 0.74
CA THR A 605 5.88 -4.73 0.55
C THR A 605 6.71 -5.60 -0.39
N HIS A 606 7.15 -5.10 -1.55
CA HIS A 606 8.09 -5.84 -2.40
C HIS A 606 9.37 -6.19 -1.67
N SER A 607 9.89 -5.29 -0.85
CA SER A 607 11.08 -5.62 -0.07
C SER A 607 10.84 -6.77 0.90
N ASP A 608 9.69 -6.79 1.57
CA ASP A 608 9.32 -7.86 2.52
C ASP A 608 9.09 -9.19 1.80
N LEU A 609 8.46 -9.16 0.63
CA LEU A 609 8.20 -10.34 -0.20
C LEU A 609 9.48 -10.95 -0.76
N GLU A 610 10.43 -10.12 -1.19
CA GLU A 610 11.66 -10.54 -1.86
C GLU A 610 12.86 -10.69 -0.89
N TYR A 611 12.65 -10.52 0.42
CA TYR A 611 13.72 -10.60 1.40
C TYR A 611 14.09 -12.06 1.68
N LYS A 612 15.34 -12.40 1.39
CA LYS A 612 15.95 -13.69 1.72
C LYS A 612 17.01 -13.52 2.83
N PRO A 613 16.83 -14.10 4.02
CA PRO A 613 17.80 -14.00 5.12
C PRO A 613 19.20 -14.50 4.74
N GLU A 614 19.27 -15.56 3.93
CA GLU A 614 20.49 -16.24 3.50
C GLU A 614 21.40 -15.30 2.68
N GLU A 615 20.77 -14.42 1.89
CA GLU A 615 21.45 -13.42 1.06
C GLU A 615 21.46 -12.01 1.69
N ARG A 616 21.06 -11.89 2.97
CA ARG A 616 20.90 -10.60 3.67
C ARG A 616 20.08 -9.56 2.88
N GLY A 617 19.08 -10.02 2.11
CA GLY A 617 18.20 -9.16 1.31
C GLY A 617 18.82 -8.61 0.02
N LEU A 618 19.90 -9.20 -0.51
CA LEU A 618 20.53 -8.77 -1.76
C LEU A 618 19.55 -8.79 -2.96
N THR A 619 18.68 -9.80 -3.04
CA THR A 619 17.64 -9.90 -4.08
C THR A 619 16.70 -8.70 -4.05
N ALA A 620 16.08 -8.42 -2.88
CA ALA A 620 15.24 -7.25 -2.67
C ALA A 620 15.96 -5.95 -2.99
N GLN A 621 17.23 -5.81 -2.59
CA GLN A 621 18.04 -4.63 -2.91
C GLN A 621 18.19 -4.43 -4.43
N LYS A 622 18.47 -5.50 -5.18
CA LYS A 622 18.61 -5.45 -6.65
C LYS A 622 17.29 -5.09 -7.33
N ILE A 623 16.17 -5.70 -6.93
CA ILE A 623 14.84 -5.41 -7.46
C ILE A 623 14.48 -3.93 -7.22
N LEU A 624 14.73 -3.43 -6.01
CA LEU A 624 14.41 -2.07 -5.60
C LEU A 624 15.43 -1.02 -6.09
N GLN A 625 16.63 -1.44 -6.53
CA GLN A 625 17.71 -0.56 -7.03
C GLN A 625 18.11 0.56 -6.04
N HIS A 626 18.17 0.23 -4.74
CA HIS A 626 18.61 1.14 -3.67
C HIS A 626 20.07 0.94 -3.27
N SER A 627 20.68 1.92 -2.59
CA SER A 627 22.01 1.73 -1.98
C SER A 627 21.94 0.75 -0.80
N ILE A 628 23.07 0.13 -0.46
CA ILE A 628 23.19 -0.77 0.70
C ILE A 628 22.71 -0.05 1.97
N GLU A 629 23.19 1.17 2.22
CA GLU A 629 22.76 2.01 3.35
C GLU A 629 21.24 2.25 3.40
N THR A 630 20.60 2.38 2.24
CA THR A 630 19.15 2.57 2.16
C THR A 630 18.40 1.27 2.43
N ALA A 631 18.90 0.13 1.94
CA ALA A 631 18.36 -1.19 2.24
C ALA A 631 18.44 -1.47 3.74
N ASP A 632 19.61 -1.21 4.33
CA ASP A 632 19.90 -1.42 5.74
C ASP A 632 19.01 -0.57 6.64
N ARG A 633 18.80 0.70 6.28
CA ARG A 633 18.03 1.64 7.10
C ARG A 633 16.50 1.49 6.98
N ARG A 634 15.98 1.01 5.85
CA ARG A 634 14.53 1.10 5.55
C ARG A 634 13.83 -0.22 5.25
N TYR A 635 14.58 -1.28 4.98
CA TYR A 635 14.06 -2.46 4.29
C TYR A 635 14.55 -3.79 4.89
N ARG A 636 15.40 -3.75 5.93
CA ARG A 636 15.91 -4.96 6.61
C ARG A 636 14.98 -5.58 7.64
N ASN A 637 13.99 -4.83 8.15
CA ASN A 637 13.26 -5.22 9.36
C ASN A 637 11.82 -5.70 9.12
N GLY A 638 11.47 -6.28 7.96
CA GLY A 638 10.14 -6.88 7.72
C GLY A 638 8.96 -5.99 8.14
N HIS A 639 7.82 -6.59 8.51
CA HIS A 639 6.72 -5.87 9.16
C HIS A 639 7.00 -5.67 10.66
N PRO A 640 7.10 -4.43 11.19
CA PRO A 640 7.46 -4.17 12.60
C PRO A 640 6.54 -4.86 13.61
N VAL A 641 5.23 -4.89 13.34
CA VAL A 641 4.25 -5.59 14.17
C VAL A 641 4.48 -7.11 14.17
N SER A 642 4.70 -7.72 13.01
CA SER A 642 5.02 -9.15 12.94
C SER A 642 6.32 -9.46 13.67
N ASN A 643 7.36 -8.64 13.52
CA ASN A 643 8.61 -8.85 14.27
C ASN A 643 8.41 -8.70 15.79
N SER A 644 7.65 -7.70 16.22
CA SER A 644 7.34 -7.49 17.63
C SER A 644 6.52 -8.65 18.20
N LYS A 645 5.56 -9.17 17.43
CA LYS A 645 4.81 -10.39 17.76
C LYS A 645 5.74 -11.60 17.84
N GLN A 646 6.63 -11.79 16.87
CA GLN A 646 7.61 -12.88 16.87
C GLN A 646 8.53 -12.83 18.09
N ILE A 647 9.05 -11.65 18.43
CA ILE A 647 9.90 -11.45 19.61
C ILE A 647 9.11 -11.70 20.89
N SER A 648 7.92 -11.10 21.02
CA SER A 648 7.06 -11.27 22.20
C SER A 648 6.69 -12.73 22.43
N GLN A 649 6.16 -13.40 21.40
CA GLN A 649 5.82 -14.82 21.44
C GLN A 649 7.05 -15.68 21.70
N GLY A 650 8.18 -15.38 21.07
CA GLY A 650 9.44 -16.07 21.30
C GLY A 650 9.95 -15.93 22.74
N MET A 651 9.83 -14.73 23.34
CA MET A 651 10.17 -14.50 24.75
C MET A 651 9.25 -15.27 25.69
N MET A 652 7.94 -15.33 25.40
CA MET A 652 7.00 -16.15 26.18
C MET A 652 7.36 -17.64 26.10
N VAL A 653 7.65 -18.16 24.90
CA VAL A 653 8.09 -19.55 24.72
C VAL A 653 9.38 -19.82 25.50
N LEU A 654 10.38 -18.94 25.41
CA LEU A 654 11.62 -19.05 26.18
C LEU A 654 11.39 -19.02 27.69
N SER A 655 10.45 -18.20 28.17
CA SER A 655 10.07 -18.15 29.59
C SER A 655 9.50 -19.48 30.07
N HIS A 656 8.64 -20.12 29.27
CA HIS A 656 8.10 -21.44 29.61
C HIS A 656 9.12 -22.56 29.52
N ILE A 657 10.04 -22.48 28.56
CA ILE A 657 11.19 -23.41 28.48
C ILE A 657 12.07 -23.28 29.74
N ALA A 658 12.36 -22.04 30.15
CA ALA A 658 13.13 -21.78 31.38
C ALA A 658 12.40 -22.28 32.64
N ALA A 659 11.06 -22.30 32.63
CA ALA A 659 10.23 -22.88 33.68
C ALA A 659 10.13 -24.42 33.65
N GLY A 660 10.89 -25.09 32.78
CA GLY A 660 11.00 -26.55 32.72
C GLY A 660 10.08 -27.24 31.72
N LYS A 661 9.33 -26.50 30.89
CA LYS A 661 8.53 -27.09 29.80
C LYS A 661 9.43 -27.44 28.61
N THR A 662 9.06 -28.48 27.87
CA THR A 662 9.71 -28.75 26.58
C THR A 662 9.34 -27.68 25.55
N ARG A 663 10.11 -27.57 24.45
CA ARG A 663 9.86 -26.59 23.40
C ARG A 663 8.43 -26.67 22.84
N ASN A 664 7.92 -27.87 22.59
CA ASN A 664 6.59 -28.06 22.00
C ASN A 664 5.48 -27.70 23.00
N GLU A 665 5.59 -28.14 24.25
CA GLU A 665 4.64 -27.77 25.30
C GLU A 665 4.64 -26.27 25.58
N ALA A 666 5.81 -25.61 25.51
CA ALA A 666 5.93 -24.17 25.64
C ALA A 666 5.25 -23.43 24.49
N ILE A 667 5.40 -23.91 23.24
CA ILE A 667 4.69 -23.34 22.07
C ILE A 667 3.19 -23.49 22.23
N GLU A 668 2.69 -24.70 22.55
CA GLU A 668 1.25 -24.95 22.75
C GLU A 668 0.67 -24.11 23.88
N THR A 669 1.42 -23.93 24.97
CA THR A 669 1.01 -23.06 26.08
C THR A 669 0.84 -21.61 25.60
N VAL A 670 1.80 -21.08 24.85
CA VAL A 670 1.73 -19.69 24.35
C VAL A 670 0.61 -19.53 23.33
N GLU A 671 0.38 -20.53 22.47
CA GLU A 671 -0.76 -20.54 21.53
C GLU A 671 -2.10 -20.49 22.27
N GLN A 672 -2.24 -21.24 23.37
CA GLN A 672 -3.44 -21.21 24.23
C GLN A 672 -3.58 -19.89 24.99
N GLU A 673 -2.51 -19.39 25.60
CA GLU A 673 -2.52 -18.13 26.39
C GLU A 673 -2.85 -16.92 25.52
N LEU A 674 -2.26 -16.84 24.32
CA LEU A 674 -2.49 -15.76 23.37
C LEU A 674 -3.72 -15.98 22.49
N LYS A 675 -4.36 -17.15 22.60
CA LYS A 675 -5.51 -17.56 21.79
C LYS A 675 -5.26 -17.43 20.29
N ILE A 676 -4.10 -17.90 19.84
CA ILE A 676 -3.70 -17.87 18.43
C ILE A 676 -3.54 -19.29 17.90
N PRO A 677 -3.96 -19.56 16.65
CA PRO A 677 -3.87 -20.90 16.09
C PRO A 677 -2.43 -21.35 15.79
N VAL A 678 -1.51 -20.40 15.64
CA VAL A 678 -0.08 -20.64 15.40
C VAL A 678 0.70 -19.37 15.73
N LEU A 679 1.93 -19.53 16.22
CA LEU A 679 2.84 -18.38 16.45
C LEU A 679 3.19 -17.68 15.12
N GLU A 680 3.36 -16.35 15.17
CA GLU A 680 3.74 -15.50 14.03
C GLU A 680 5.07 -15.95 13.40
N TYR A 681 6.01 -16.43 14.23
CA TYR A 681 7.27 -16.98 13.73
C TYR A 681 7.07 -18.26 12.93
N GLU A 682 6.11 -19.11 13.31
CA GLU A 682 5.79 -20.33 12.57
C GLU A 682 5.00 -20.02 11.29
N ILE A 683 4.20 -18.96 11.25
CA ILE A 683 3.61 -18.43 9.99
C ILE A 683 4.71 -17.95 9.05
N TRP A 684 5.64 -17.13 9.57
CA TRP A 684 6.79 -16.65 8.81
C TRP A 684 7.68 -17.80 8.32
N LYS A 685 7.93 -18.79 9.18
CA LYS A 685 8.69 -19.99 8.84
C LYS A 685 7.97 -20.81 7.78
N LYS A 686 6.66 -21.07 7.91
CA LYS A 686 5.85 -21.75 6.87
C LYS A 686 5.91 -21.03 5.53
N ARG A 687 5.82 -19.70 5.51
CA ARG A 687 5.99 -18.87 4.30
C ARG A 687 7.38 -19.03 3.65
N ASN A 688 8.40 -19.34 4.45
CA ASN A 688 9.80 -19.45 4.03
C ASN A 688 10.38 -20.87 4.21
N ARG A 689 9.55 -21.93 4.28
CA ARG A 689 10.00 -23.30 4.53
C ARG A 689 10.68 -23.86 3.26
N PRO A 690 11.89 -24.45 3.36
CA PRO A 690 12.50 -25.14 2.23
C PRO A 690 11.72 -26.42 1.90
N THR A 691 11.65 -26.77 0.62
CA THR A 691 11.04 -28.03 0.14
C THR A 691 11.82 -29.24 0.63
N ASN A 692 11.15 -30.39 0.75
CA ASN A 692 11.78 -31.63 1.16
C ASN A 692 12.81 -32.14 0.10
N PRO A 693 13.56 -33.21 0.37
CA PRO A 693 14.60 -33.71 -0.53
C PRO A 693 14.14 -34.08 -1.95
N ASN A 694 12.86 -34.39 -2.18
CA ASN A 694 12.27 -34.65 -3.51
C ASN A 694 11.38 -33.51 -4.02
N GLY A 695 11.51 -32.28 -3.50
CA GLY A 695 10.90 -31.09 -4.11
C GLY A 695 9.44 -30.78 -3.74
N VAL A 696 8.89 -31.46 -2.74
CA VAL A 696 7.49 -31.35 -2.32
C VAL A 696 7.38 -30.51 -1.03
N ASP A 697 6.44 -29.58 -0.97
CA ASP A 697 6.04 -28.89 0.26
C ASP A 697 5.07 -29.77 1.07
N CYS A 698 5.44 -30.03 2.33
CA CYS A 698 4.75 -30.96 3.21
C CYS A 698 4.74 -30.38 4.63
N ASP A 699 3.60 -30.50 5.31
CA ASP A 699 3.43 -30.04 6.69
C ASP A 699 4.03 -30.98 7.75
N GLY A 700 4.57 -32.13 7.33
CA GLY A 700 5.24 -33.13 8.15
C GLY A 700 4.32 -34.15 8.81
N LYS A 701 3.00 -34.17 8.51
CA LYS A 701 2.06 -35.18 9.02
C LYS A 701 1.67 -36.17 7.93
N VAL A 702 1.98 -37.45 8.16
CA VAL A 702 1.65 -38.56 7.24
C VAL A 702 0.13 -38.85 7.29
N ASP A 703 -0.58 -38.66 6.17
CA ASP A 703 -1.98 -39.07 5.97
C ASP A 703 -2.06 -40.08 4.81
N LEU A 704 -1.81 -41.36 5.12
CA LEU A 704 -1.83 -42.48 4.18
C LEU A 704 -2.87 -43.51 4.64
N SER A 705 -3.65 -44.09 3.72
CA SER A 705 -4.76 -45.00 4.03
C SER A 705 -4.37 -46.47 4.24
N SER A 706 -3.10 -46.83 4.45
CA SER A 706 -2.63 -48.23 4.39
C SER A 706 -2.28 -48.85 5.76
N GLU A 707 -2.53 -50.16 5.91
CA GLU A 707 -2.42 -50.94 7.18
C GLU A 707 -0.99 -51.33 7.64
N LYS A 708 0.10 -50.84 7.02
CA LYS A 708 1.47 -51.17 7.46
C LYS A 708 2.32 -49.92 7.75
N ASP A 709 2.83 -49.83 8.97
CA ASP A 709 3.66 -48.73 9.47
C ASP A 709 5.15 -48.95 9.16
N TRP A 710 5.51 -48.66 7.92
CA TRP A 710 6.90 -48.70 7.44
C TRP A 710 7.75 -47.53 7.97
N HIS A 711 7.12 -46.53 8.57
CA HIS A 711 7.78 -45.37 9.18
C HIS A 711 8.53 -45.77 10.46
N TYR A 712 7.94 -46.66 11.26
CA TYR A 712 8.59 -47.27 12.42
C TYR A 712 9.91 -48.00 12.06
N ALA A 713 9.92 -48.75 10.96
CA ALA A 713 11.11 -49.51 10.53
C ALA A 713 12.27 -48.60 10.08
N ALA A 714 11.97 -47.52 9.35
CA ALA A 714 12.98 -46.56 8.89
C ALA A 714 13.55 -45.71 10.04
N ARG A 715 12.73 -45.33 11.02
CA ARG A 715 13.18 -44.68 12.25
C ARG A 715 14.16 -45.58 13.02
N LYS A 716 13.84 -46.87 13.17
CA LYS A 716 14.75 -47.85 13.82
C LYS A 716 16.08 -48.03 13.08
N PHE A 717 16.05 -48.05 11.75
CA PHE A 717 17.29 -48.11 10.94
C PHE A 717 18.15 -46.84 11.09
N ALA A 718 17.53 -45.65 11.12
CA ALA A 718 18.23 -44.38 11.31
C ALA A 718 18.83 -44.25 12.72
N GLU A 719 18.14 -44.77 13.75
CA GLU A 719 18.68 -44.93 15.11
C GLU A 719 19.91 -45.86 15.11
N GLU A 720 19.82 -47.04 14.46
CA GLU A 720 20.92 -48.03 14.37
C GLU A 720 22.14 -47.51 13.59
N LYS A 721 21.94 -46.63 12.61
CA LYS A 721 23.01 -46.00 11.82
C LYS A 721 23.57 -44.73 12.45
N GLY A 722 23.06 -44.32 13.62
CA GLY A 722 23.49 -43.11 14.34
C GLY A 722 23.14 -41.81 13.61
N ILE A 723 22.14 -41.84 12.74
CA ILE A 723 21.69 -40.67 11.96
C ILE A 723 20.76 -39.79 12.81
N ILE A 724 20.00 -40.42 13.70
CA ILE A 724 19.15 -39.76 14.70
C ILE A 724 19.40 -40.39 16.07
N GLU A 725 19.23 -39.62 17.15
CA GLU A 725 19.32 -40.16 18.52
C GLU A 725 18.07 -41.00 18.86
N GLU A 726 18.20 -41.95 19.79
CA GLU A 726 17.09 -42.81 20.20
C GLU A 726 15.89 -41.97 20.68
N GLY A 727 14.74 -42.12 20.01
CA GLY A 727 13.53 -41.34 20.29
C GLY A 727 13.38 -40.05 19.47
N GLN A 728 14.34 -39.69 18.60
CA GLN A 728 14.13 -38.70 17.56
C GLN A 728 13.36 -39.31 16.39
N ASP A 729 12.53 -38.50 15.72
CA ASP A 729 11.77 -38.93 14.55
C ASP A 729 12.42 -38.43 13.26
N ILE A 730 12.32 -39.19 12.19
CA ILE A 730 12.73 -38.75 10.86
C ILE A 730 11.51 -38.14 10.17
N THR A 731 11.60 -36.94 9.60
CA THR A 731 10.48 -36.37 8.84
C THR A 731 10.34 -37.11 7.50
N CYS A 732 9.49 -38.16 7.50
CA CYS A 732 9.05 -38.99 6.37
C CYS A 732 10.17 -39.63 5.51
N TYR A 733 10.22 -40.96 5.51
CA TYR A 733 11.21 -41.75 4.76
C TYR A 733 10.69 -42.26 3.40
N GLN A 734 9.37 -42.30 3.20
CA GLN A 734 8.74 -42.90 2.01
C GLN A 734 8.49 -41.84 0.94
N TYR A 735 9.58 -41.30 0.38
CA TYR A 735 9.52 -40.27 -0.66
C TYR A 735 8.72 -40.74 -1.89
N ASP A 736 8.72 -42.05 -2.16
CA ASP A 736 7.96 -42.71 -3.22
C ASP A 736 6.43 -42.71 -3.00
N LEU A 737 5.97 -42.50 -1.76
CA LEU A 737 4.56 -42.46 -1.40
C LEU A 737 4.02 -41.03 -1.19
N CYS A 738 4.85 -40.00 -1.37
CA CYS A 738 4.42 -38.59 -1.28
C CYS A 738 3.20 -38.23 -2.16
N PRO A 739 3.02 -38.73 -3.39
CA PRO A 739 1.86 -38.46 -4.23
C PRO A 739 0.54 -39.03 -3.70
N PHE A 740 0.63 -39.94 -2.73
CA PHE A 740 -0.52 -40.59 -2.13
C PHE A 740 -0.97 -39.89 -0.83
N CYS A 741 -0.17 -38.94 -0.34
CA CYS A 741 -0.42 -38.21 0.90
C CYS A 741 -1.15 -36.89 0.62
N LYS A 742 -2.28 -36.64 1.29
CA LYS A 742 -3.07 -35.40 1.07
C LYS A 742 -2.35 -34.12 1.52
N SER A 743 -1.36 -34.26 2.40
CA SER A 743 -0.57 -33.15 2.93
C SER A 743 0.59 -32.72 2.03
N ALA A 744 0.84 -33.43 0.91
CA ALA A 744 1.92 -33.15 -0.02
C ALA A 744 1.43 -32.25 -1.16
N LYS A 745 2.14 -31.14 -1.43
CA LYS A 745 1.88 -30.24 -2.56
C LYS A 745 3.18 -29.92 -3.30
N LEU A 746 3.15 -29.90 -4.62
CA LEU A 746 4.29 -29.42 -5.40
C LEU A 746 4.39 -27.90 -5.28
N VAL A 747 5.63 -27.41 -5.19
CA VAL A 747 5.93 -25.98 -5.15
C VAL A 747 6.39 -25.56 -6.53
N ASP A 748 5.90 -24.41 -6.95
CA ASP A 748 6.37 -23.69 -8.13
C ASP A 748 7.77 -23.08 -7.88
N ASP A 749 8.77 -23.95 -7.65
CA ASP A 749 10.19 -23.61 -7.43
C ASP A 749 11.12 -24.54 -8.25
N PRO A 750 11.97 -24.01 -9.15
CA PRO A 750 12.78 -24.82 -10.05
C PRO A 750 13.76 -25.75 -9.33
N TYR A 751 14.30 -25.31 -8.20
CA TYR A 751 15.25 -26.13 -7.45
C TYR A 751 14.55 -27.28 -6.73
N ALA A 752 13.29 -27.08 -6.30
CA ALA A 752 12.44 -28.14 -5.78
C ALA A 752 12.09 -29.15 -6.88
N ILE A 753 11.60 -28.70 -8.04
CA ILE A 753 11.27 -29.58 -9.16
C ILE A 753 12.51 -30.31 -9.69
N TYR A 754 13.68 -29.68 -9.69
CA TYR A 754 14.97 -30.33 -10.06
C TYR A 754 15.27 -31.55 -9.20
N LYS A 755 15.06 -31.44 -7.87
CA LYS A 755 15.23 -32.56 -6.95
C LYS A 755 14.23 -33.69 -7.26
N LEU A 756 12.99 -33.33 -7.63
CA LEU A 756 11.95 -34.29 -7.99
C LEU A 756 12.30 -35.04 -9.28
N LEU A 757 12.69 -34.31 -10.33
CA LEU A 757 13.13 -34.89 -11.60
C LEU A 757 14.31 -35.85 -11.39
N SER A 758 15.26 -35.47 -10.53
CA SER A 758 16.37 -36.35 -10.16
C SER A 758 15.95 -37.65 -9.48
N PHE A 759 14.92 -37.58 -8.64
CA PHE A 759 14.34 -38.76 -8.00
C PHE A 759 13.61 -39.66 -9.00
N LEU A 760 12.82 -39.08 -9.91
CA LEU A 760 12.08 -39.81 -10.93
C LEU A 760 13.01 -40.47 -11.95
N ASP A 761 14.06 -39.78 -12.38
CA ASP A 761 15.05 -40.32 -13.31
C ASP A 761 15.83 -41.49 -12.69
N ALA A 762 16.19 -41.40 -11.41
CA ALA A 762 16.79 -42.51 -10.68
C ALA A 762 15.82 -43.71 -10.51
N LEU A 763 14.52 -43.47 -10.33
CA LEU A 763 13.50 -44.53 -10.29
C LEU A 763 13.32 -45.20 -11.65
N SER A 764 13.39 -44.43 -12.74
CA SER A 764 13.28 -44.95 -14.12
C SER A 764 14.39 -45.95 -14.45
N GLU A 765 15.63 -45.71 -13.99
CA GLU A 765 16.71 -46.71 -14.10
C GLU A 765 16.39 -48.04 -13.42
N GLY A 766 15.53 -48.02 -12.39
CA GLY A 766 15.07 -49.20 -11.69
C GLY A 766 14.21 -50.12 -12.54
N ILE A 767 13.53 -49.59 -13.57
CA ILE A 767 12.69 -50.37 -14.48
C ILE A 767 13.54 -51.34 -15.30
N ASP A 768 14.71 -50.90 -15.77
CA ASP A 768 15.60 -51.70 -16.60
C ASP A 768 16.31 -52.79 -15.79
N GLN A 769 16.60 -52.53 -14.51
CA GLN A 769 17.25 -53.51 -13.62
C GLN A 769 16.29 -54.47 -12.92
N TYR A 770 15.05 -54.07 -12.67
CA TYR A 770 14.02 -54.86 -11.98
C TYR A 770 12.74 -54.97 -12.84
N PRO A 771 12.81 -55.62 -14.02
CA PRO A 771 11.70 -55.70 -14.96
C PRO A 771 10.46 -56.38 -14.37
N GLU A 772 10.62 -57.25 -13.37
CA GLU A 772 9.51 -57.86 -12.64
C GLU A 772 8.69 -56.89 -11.78
N ARG A 773 9.23 -55.70 -11.47
CA ARG A 773 8.56 -54.62 -10.74
C ARG A 773 8.23 -53.41 -11.60
N ALA A 774 8.52 -53.47 -12.91
CA ALA A 774 8.36 -52.38 -13.86
C ALA A 774 6.97 -51.71 -13.77
N SER A 775 5.89 -52.49 -13.68
CA SER A 775 4.53 -51.94 -13.61
C SER A 775 4.27 -51.11 -12.35
N ILE A 776 4.90 -51.45 -11.23
CA ILE A 776 4.75 -50.75 -9.95
C ILE A 776 5.56 -49.46 -9.96
N ILE A 777 6.80 -49.52 -10.45
CA ILE A 777 7.71 -48.37 -10.56
C ILE A 777 7.13 -47.34 -11.53
N GLN A 778 6.67 -47.80 -12.69
CA GLN A 778 6.01 -46.97 -13.71
C GLN A 778 4.78 -46.25 -13.16
N SER A 779 3.92 -46.97 -12.42
CA SER A 779 2.73 -46.36 -11.81
C SER A 779 3.05 -45.26 -10.79
N LYS A 780 4.17 -45.37 -10.06
CA LYS A 780 4.64 -44.33 -9.14
C LYS A 780 5.14 -43.09 -9.91
N ILE A 781 5.92 -43.30 -10.96
CA ILE A 781 6.46 -42.21 -11.81
C ILE A 781 5.31 -41.44 -12.47
N GLU A 782 4.37 -42.13 -13.11
CA GLU A 782 3.23 -41.52 -13.80
C GLU A 782 2.41 -40.63 -12.85
N ARG A 783 2.26 -41.03 -11.60
CA ARG A 783 1.49 -40.23 -10.63
C ARG A 783 2.21 -38.97 -10.18
N PHE A 784 3.54 -38.98 -10.09
CA PHE A 784 4.32 -37.76 -9.89
C PHE A 784 4.28 -36.86 -11.13
N GLN A 785 4.30 -37.44 -12.33
CA GLN A 785 4.17 -36.70 -13.60
C GLN A 785 2.83 -35.99 -13.72
N VAL A 786 1.72 -36.65 -13.34
CA VAL A 786 0.39 -36.02 -13.29
C VAL A 786 0.35 -34.79 -12.37
N HIS A 787 1.11 -34.80 -11.27
CA HIS A 787 1.21 -33.62 -10.42
C HIS A 787 2.15 -32.55 -10.99
N LEU A 788 3.18 -32.93 -11.74
CA LEU A 788 4.02 -31.99 -12.48
C LEU A 788 3.22 -31.23 -13.55
N ASP A 789 2.19 -31.83 -14.14
CA ASP A 789 1.29 -31.14 -15.10
C ASP A 789 0.57 -29.92 -14.47
N ASP A 790 0.40 -29.90 -13.14
CA ASP A 790 -0.17 -28.78 -12.39
C ASP A 790 0.86 -27.67 -12.08
N VAL A 791 2.16 -27.91 -12.32
CA VAL A 791 3.26 -26.97 -12.09
C VAL A 791 3.50 -26.14 -13.36
N PRO A 792 3.70 -24.81 -13.27
CA PRO A 792 4.01 -23.98 -14.43
C PRO A 792 5.19 -24.51 -15.24
N LEU A 793 5.00 -24.62 -16.55
CA LEU A 793 5.97 -25.20 -17.50
C LEU A 793 7.38 -24.61 -17.37
N GLU A 794 7.47 -23.29 -17.10
CA GLU A 794 8.75 -22.57 -16.92
C GLU A 794 9.56 -23.07 -15.72
N THR A 795 8.90 -23.56 -14.67
CA THR A 795 9.56 -24.10 -13.47
C THR A 795 10.08 -25.51 -13.72
N ILE A 796 9.39 -26.27 -14.57
CA ILE A 796 9.85 -27.59 -15.04
C ILE A 796 11.06 -27.40 -15.96
N GLU A 797 10.99 -26.48 -16.92
CA GLU A 797 12.12 -26.15 -17.83
C GLU A 797 13.38 -25.74 -17.04
N GLN A 798 13.25 -24.86 -16.05
CA GLN A 798 14.40 -24.44 -15.22
C GLN A 798 14.93 -25.57 -14.31
N ALA A 799 14.08 -26.52 -13.95
CA ALA A 799 14.47 -27.71 -13.20
C ALA A 799 15.20 -28.73 -14.08
N GLU A 800 14.78 -28.86 -15.33
CA GLU A 800 15.41 -29.67 -16.39
C GLU A 800 16.75 -29.06 -16.86
N ASP A 801 16.89 -27.74 -16.85
CA ASP A 801 18.18 -27.07 -17.06
C ASP A 801 19.17 -27.39 -15.91
N LEU A 802 18.69 -27.36 -14.65
CA LEU A 802 19.49 -27.67 -13.46
C LEU A 802 19.91 -29.15 -13.41
N PHE A 803 18.93 -30.04 -13.51
CA PHE A 803 18.89 -31.11 -14.47
C PHE A 803 20.18 -31.56 -15.17
N GLU A 804 20.27 -31.07 -16.39
CA GLU A 804 21.34 -31.27 -17.36
C GLU A 804 22.67 -30.62 -16.93
N GLU A 805 22.64 -29.42 -16.34
CA GLU A 805 23.87 -28.70 -15.95
C GLU A 805 24.62 -29.41 -14.81
N LYS A 806 23.89 -29.89 -13.80
CA LYS A 806 24.45 -30.43 -12.56
C LYS A 806 24.35 -31.94 -12.46
N GLY A 807 23.65 -32.57 -13.40
CA GLY A 807 23.22 -33.96 -13.30
C GLY A 807 22.23 -34.15 -12.15
N ARG A 808 21.98 -35.41 -11.81
CA ARG A 808 21.12 -35.78 -10.68
C ARG A 808 21.54 -35.09 -9.40
N TYR A 809 20.55 -34.56 -8.70
CA TYR A 809 20.70 -34.02 -7.36
C TYR A 809 21.45 -35.02 -6.47
N LEU A 810 22.35 -34.50 -5.63
CA LEU A 810 23.33 -35.29 -4.87
C LEU A 810 22.73 -36.49 -4.12
N LEU A 811 21.49 -36.37 -3.62
CA LEU A 811 20.80 -37.45 -2.88
C LEU A 811 20.19 -38.55 -3.77
N PHE A 812 20.07 -38.33 -5.07
CA PHE A 812 19.51 -39.28 -6.04
C PHE A 812 20.48 -39.55 -7.19
N ASN A 813 21.78 -39.37 -6.97
CA ASN A 813 22.80 -39.40 -8.01
C ASN A 813 23.03 -40.77 -8.69
N SER A 814 22.41 -41.83 -8.18
CA SER A 814 22.55 -43.21 -8.70
C SER A 814 21.35 -44.07 -8.31
N LEU A 815 21.11 -45.15 -9.05
CA LEU A 815 20.09 -46.16 -8.72
C LEU A 815 20.15 -46.68 -7.28
N SER A 816 21.36 -46.82 -6.72
CA SER A 816 21.55 -47.27 -5.33
C SER A 816 20.86 -46.37 -4.31
N SER A 817 20.65 -45.10 -4.65
CA SER A 817 20.00 -44.09 -3.82
C SER A 817 18.48 -44.26 -3.74
N VAL A 818 17.90 -45.05 -4.65
CA VAL A 818 16.45 -45.30 -4.72
C VAL A 818 16.06 -46.78 -4.65
N THR A 819 17.03 -47.71 -4.59
CA THR A 819 16.78 -49.17 -4.55
C THR A 819 15.84 -49.61 -3.42
N GLN A 820 15.83 -48.88 -2.31
CA GLN A 820 14.93 -49.14 -1.19
C GLN A 820 13.45 -48.82 -1.47
N TYR A 821 13.15 -48.12 -2.57
CA TYR A 821 11.81 -47.74 -3.00
C TYR A 821 11.28 -48.56 -4.20
N LEU A 822 12.15 -49.38 -4.79
CA LEU A 822 11.86 -50.34 -5.87
C LEU A 822 11.38 -51.66 -5.26
#